data_AF-A0A6C0BVJ3-F1
#
_entry.id   AF-A0A6C0BVJ3-F1
#
_cell.length_a   1.000
_cell.length_b   1.000
_cell.length_c   1.000
_cell.angle_alpha   90.00
_cell.angle_beta   90.00
_cell.angle_gamma   90.00
#
_symmetry.space_group_name_H-M   'P 1'
#
loop_
_entity.id
_entity.type
_entity.pdbx_description
1 polymer ?
#
loop_
_entity_poly.entity_id
_entity_poly.type
_entity_poly.pdbx_seq_one_letter_code
_entity_poly.pdbx_strand_id
1 'polypeptide(L)'
;MTIFVCGSSGILGRELCKLLKSKNIEYTGSYNYNKVENAIHLDFLNSQKIEEAFINLNVTLCVNCIVERQLEICEKNWNNTKKANIDITNHLSKICSKLNIHFIHISTDYVFDGMNAPYYPDSPPNPLQNYGISKLISEYKVKSNTTKYTIIRVPVLYTDNIHNLQDTAVTLIGKKILNRIDTSKEDNFSVRRPNYIPDFCNFIYDMIMNPQIGVYHFCNPHEKVSKYQVAQIISEFLHKKINVIGIDTEPNDGAERPKDTFLKDTKYNILDYTFTPLKRGLERCFQKLWHPALDMNRDVNTKNVFFMIDLDGTLIDTDKIHYECYKNVFKQEMNIELNYDDYFDILENQGIDIYLENTFGIEMKNIIKILKNEKIQEIETIDFIKNADTFIEYLDKYDVNHVVVTNTSLRNIEHFKKKLPLLNKIKNWVTREDYTYSKPCGECYEFAKQKYYNGEETIIGIENTMSGFSSIKNVTDCIYIVTDKHLKNYETLKSKDVYLINDFSQLFTQIVNSEENNEFVSSIGILKSCSVYSNQRNSSDYYCRAYDFDKLKDGDSLYICVDAIEDFANNHLKNMNCKFVLVSGDGDKTPEYYFHNIESFLNFIECEKIIHWYCINSRVKHKKLTIIPYGLDYHTMSFGGVPKWGDIISPYDQELLLKKIKNKQNHFGKEK
;
A
#
# COMPACT_ATOMS: atom_id res chain seq x y z
N MET A 1 -5.34 36.19 24.45
CA MET A 1 -4.12 35.37 24.26
C MET A 1 -3.89 35.32 22.77
N THR A 2 -2.74 35.81 22.29
CA THR A 2 -2.43 35.85 20.86
C THR A 2 -1.35 34.81 20.55
N ILE A 3 -1.67 33.87 19.66
CA ILE A 3 -0.80 32.77 19.26
C ILE A 3 -0.15 33.11 17.92
N PHE A 4 1.16 32.88 17.81
CA PHE A 4 1.89 32.97 16.56
C PHE A 4 2.43 31.59 16.15
N VAL A 5 2.07 31.11 14.95
CA VAL A 5 2.51 29.80 14.43
C VAL A 5 3.55 30.00 13.33
N CYS A 6 4.82 29.76 13.66
CA CYS A 6 5.91 29.85 12.70
C CYS A 6 5.92 28.62 11.78
N GLY A 7 5.93 28.84 10.45
CA GLY A 7 5.98 27.74 9.48
C GLY A 7 4.61 27.14 9.18
N SER A 8 3.57 27.97 9.09
CA SER A 8 2.20 27.58 8.74
C SER A 8 2.07 26.99 7.33
N SER A 9 3.06 27.16 6.46
CA SER A 9 3.11 26.49 5.15
C SER A 9 3.60 25.05 5.22
N GLY A 10 4.26 24.65 6.32
CA GLY A 10 4.72 23.28 6.56
C GLY A 10 3.58 22.37 7.02
N ILE A 11 3.79 21.05 6.92
CA ILE A 11 2.75 20.03 7.16
C ILE A 11 2.16 20.14 8.58
N LEU A 12 3.00 20.22 9.60
CA LEU A 12 2.56 20.38 10.98
C LEU A 12 1.88 21.73 11.22
N GLY A 13 2.44 22.81 10.67
CA GLY A 13 1.89 24.16 10.82
C GLY A 13 0.50 24.29 10.21
N ARG A 14 0.28 23.72 9.01
CA ARG A 14 -1.03 23.70 8.34
C ARG A 14 -2.09 22.98 9.18
N GLU A 15 -1.78 21.79 9.68
CA GLU A 15 -2.70 21.02 10.53
C GLU A 15 -3.00 21.73 11.85
N LEU A 16 -1.99 22.31 12.50
CA LEU A 16 -2.20 23.06 13.73
C LEU A 16 -3.09 24.29 13.51
N CYS A 17 -2.82 25.07 12.46
CA CYS A 17 -3.66 26.24 12.11
C CYS A 17 -5.10 25.82 11.77
N LYS A 18 -5.29 24.70 11.06
CA LYS A 18 -6.61 24.13 10.78
C LYS A 18 -7.35 23.75 12.07
N LEU A 19 -6.67 23.10 13.02
CA LEU A 19 -7.24 22.76 14.32
C LEU A 19 -7.62 24.02 15.11
N LEU A 20 -6.71 25.00 15.23
CA LEU A 20 -6.97 26.26 15.95
C LEU A 20 -8.18 27.00 15.38
N LYS A 21 -8.28 27.07 14.03
CA LYS A 21 -9.44 27.64 13.35
C LYS A 21 -10.73 26.90 13.70
N SER A 22 -10.72 25.56 13.68
CA SER A 22 -11.89 24.74 14.02
C SER A 22 -12.36 24.89 15.48
N LYS A 23 -11.44 25.29 16.37
CA LYS A 23 -11.69 25.56 17.80
C LYS A 23 -12.02 27.03 18.08
N ASN A 24 -12.15 27.88 17.05
CA ASN A 24 -12.35 29.33 17.17
C ASN A 24 -11.28 30.03 18.02
N ILE A 25 -10.04 29.57 17.94
CA ILE A 25 -8.90 30.20 18.61
C ILE A 25 -8.26 31.20 17.65
N GLU A 26 -8.04 32.42 18.14
CA GLU A 26 -7.34 33.45 17.38
C GLU A 26 -5.84 33.13 17.29
N TYR A 27 -5.32 33.10 16.06
CA TYR A 27 -3.91 32.87 15.78
C TYR A 27 -3.45 33.67 14.56
N THR A 28 -2.15 33.94 14.50
CA THR A 28 -1.48 34.45 13.29
C THR A 28 -0.50 33.40 12.79
N GLY A 29 -0.71 32.93 11.55
CA GLY A 29 0.23 32.04 10.87
C GLY A 29 1.30 32.81 10.11
N SER A 30 2.43 32.16 9.83
CA SER A 30 3.48 32.73 8.99
C SER A 30 4.02 31.77 7.92
N TYR A 31 4.62 32.33 6.89
CA TYR A 31 5.37 31.58 5.87
C TYR A 31 6.64 32.32 5.43
N ASN A 32 7.53 31.61 4.74
CA ASN A 32 8.71 32.19 4.09
C ASN A 32 8.55 32.10 2.55
N TYR A 33 8.77 30.93 1.95
CA TYR A 33 8.67 30.79 0.49
C TYR A 33 7.26 30.47 -0.02
N ASN A 34 6.62 29.45 0.56
CA ASN A 34 5.31 28.98 0.11
C ASN A 34 4.21 29.86 0.71
N LYS A 35 3.61 30.73 -0.11
CA LYS A 35 2.52 31.63 0.30
C LYS A 35 1.35 30.86 0.89
N VAL A 36 0.88 31.30 2.03
CA VAL A 36 -0.33 30.80 2.70
C VAL A 36 -1.30 31.97 2.83
N GLU A 37 -2.56 31.74 2.46
CA GLU A 37 -3.60 32.75 2.60
C GLU A 37 -3.83 33.08 4.08
N ASN A 38 -4.06 34.36 4.40
CA ASN A 38 -4.26 34.84 5.77
C ASN A 38 -3.09 34.52 6.73
N ALA A 39 -1.86 34.42 6.20
CA ALA A 39 -0.62 34.29 6.95
C ALA A 39 0.37 35.40 6.57
N ILE A 40 1.30 35.70 7.47
CA ILE A 40 2.29 36.77 7.29
C ILE A 40 3.57 36.20 6.66
N HIS A 41 4.09 36.89 5.65
CA HIS A 41 5.43 36.63 5.12
C HIS A 41 6.49 37.14 6.09
N LEU A 42 7.36 36.25 6.59
CA LEU A 42 8.38 36.61 7.57
C LEU A 42 9.70 35.88 7.29
N ASP A 43 10.78 36.65 7.16
CA ASP A 43 12.14 36.11 7.11
C ASP A 43 12.65 35.86 8.54
N PHE A 44 12.74 34.59 8.90
CA PHE A 44 13.15 34.14 10.22
C PHE A 44 14.66 34.27 10.51
N LEU A 45 15.47 34.64 9.50
CA LEU A 45 16.87 35.00 9.71
C LEU A 45 17.03 36.48 10.08
N ASN A 46 16.00 37.31 9.88
CA ASN A 46 15.99 38.71 10.27
C ASN A 46 15.33 38.89 11.65
N SER A 47 16.15 38.86 12.70
CA SER A 47 15.68 38.99 14.09
C SER A 47 14.86 40.27 14.36
N GLN A 48 15.23 41.40 13.75
CA GLN A 48 14.51 42.67 13.93
C GLN A 48 13.08 42.59 13.38
N LYS A 49 12.89 42.03 12.18
CA LYS A 49 11.55 41.86 11.58
C LYS A 49 10.65 40.95 12.40
N ILE A 50 11.22 39.90 12.99
CA ILE A 50 10.48 39.00 13.89
C ILE A 50 10.02 39.77 15.14
N GLU A 51 10.92 40.56 15.74
CA GLU A 51 10.60 41.34 16.93
C GLU A 51 9.50 42.38 16.64
N GLU A 52 9.62 43.15 15.55
CA GLU A 52 8.62 44.12 15.11
C GLU A 52 7.25 43.46 14.89
N ALA A 53 7.22 42.30 14.21
CA ALA A 53 5.99 41.55 14.01
C ALA A 53 5.36 41.09 15.34
N PHE A 54 6.18 40.58 16.27
CA PHE A 54 5.69 40.07 17.56
C PHE A 54 5.12 41.17 18.44
N ILE A 55 5.74 42.36 18.42
CA ILE A 55 5.25 43.55 19.12
C ILE A 55 3.93 44.02 18.49
N ASN A 56 3.89 44.21 17.17
CA ASN A 56 2.71 44.74 16.48
C ASN A 56 1.46 43.85 16.65
N LEU A 57 1.66 42.54 16.72
CA LEU A 57 0.58 41.56 16.90
C LEU A 57 0.26 41.28 18.37
N ASN A 58 1.01 41.85 19.33
CA ASN A 58 0.90 41.53 20.75
C ASN A 58 0.98 40.01 21.02
N VAL A 59 1.96 39.33 20.41
CA VAL A 59 2.13 37.88 20.57
C VAL A 59 2.38 37.54 22.04
N THR A 60 1.68 36.52 22.54
CA THR A 60 1.85 36.02 23.92
C THR A 60 2.36 34.57 23.98
N LEU A 61 2.16 33.81 22.90
CA LEU A 61 2.66 32.45 22.74
C LEU A 61 3.12 32.25 21.29
N CYS A 62 4.27 31.60 21.12
CA CYS A 62 4.85 31.31 19.81
C CYS A 62 5.10 29.80 19.67
N VAL A 63 4.60 29.20 18.59
CA VAL A 63 4.84 27.79 18.25
C VAL A 63 5.75 27.71 17.03
N ASN A 64 6.93 27.14 17.21
CA ASN A 64 7.90 26.97 16.13
C ASN A 64 7.78 25.59 15.46
N CYS A 65 7.17 25.57 14.27
CA CYS A 65 7.06 24.40 13.41
C CYS A 65 8.09 24.40 12.24
N ILE A 66 9.01 25.37 12.20
CA ILE A 66 10.01 25.48 11.12
C ILE A 66 11.12 24.46 11.31
N VAL A 67 11.41 23.71 10.25
CA VAL A 67 12.47 22.68 10.25
C VAL A 67 12.88 22.29 8.82
N GLU A 68 14.18 22.11 8.58
CA GLU A 68 14.70 21.23 7.53
C GLU A 68 14.80 19.82 8.12
N ARG A 69 14.02 18.90 7.54
CA ARG A 69 13.81 17.54 8.04
C ARG A 69 14.30 16.46 7.08
N GLN A 70 14.68 16.84 5.86
CA GLN A 70 15.16 15.90 4.86
C GLN A 70 16.58 15.51 5.21
N LEU A 71 16.76 14.28 5.67
CA LEU A 71 18.05 13.80 6.19
C LEU A 71 19.16 13.90 5.17
N GLU A 72 18.88 13.61 3.90
CA GLU A 72 19.85 13.78 2.82
C GLU A 72 20.33 15.23 2.68
N ILE A 73 19.42 16.21 2.80
CA ILE A 73 19.78 17.64 2.81
C ILE A 73 20.58 17.97 4.08
N CYS A 74 20.20 17.39 5.22
CA CYS A 74 20.89 17.61 6.48
C CYS A 74 22.33 17.12 6.47
N GLU A 75 22.58 15.95 5.88
CA GLU A 75 23.93 15.39 5.76
C GLU A 75 24.76 16.12 4.69
N LYS A 76 24.17 16.43 3.53
CA LYS A 76 24.93 17.04 2.41
C LYS A 76 25.12 18.56 2.56
N ASN A 77 24.23 19.26 3.28
CA ASN A 77 24.24 20.72 3.39
C ASN A 77 24.02 21.18 4.83
N TRP A 78 25.06 21.04 5.64
CA TRP A 78 25.05 21.50 7.04
C TRP A 78 24.76 22.99 7.20
N ASN A 79 25.25 23.85 6.29
CA ASN A 79 25.01 25.29 6.38
C ASN A 79 23.53 25.65 6.25
N ASN A 80 22.80 25.02 5.32
CA ASN A 80 21.36 25.19 5.21
C ASN A 80 20.63 24.67 6.47
N THR A 81 21.03 23.50 6.95
CA THR A 81 20.47 22.86 8.14
C THR A 81 20.67 23.72 9.39
N LYS A 82 21.87 24.29 9.57
CA LYS A 82 22.17 25.22 10.65
C LYS A 82 21.28 26.46 10.58
N LYS A 83 21.14 27.08 9.40
CA LYS A 83 20.25 28.24 9.23
C LYS A 83 18.81 27.91 9.60
N ALA A 84 18.27 26.83 9.03
CA ALA A 84 16.87 26.45 9.17
C ALA A 84 16.53 25.96 10.59
N ASN A 85 17.36 25.09 11.18
CA ASN A 85 17.03 24.41 12.44
C ASN A 85 17.55 25.18 13.65
N ILE A 86 18.78 25.70 13.59
CA ILE A 86 19.49 26.29 14.74
C ILE A 86 19.31 27.80 14.79
N ASP A 87 19.71 28.52 13.74
CA ASP A 87 19.80 29.98 13.78
C ASP A 87 18.40 30.62 13.91
N ILE A 88 17.41 30.13 13.16
CA ILE A 88 15.99 30.53 13.32
C ILE A 88 15.48 30.29 14.73
N THR A 89 15.69 29.09 15.28
CA THR A 89 15.22 28.76 16.65
C THR A 89 15.91 29.63 17.69
N ASN A 90 17.20 29.94 17.52
CA ASN A 90 17.95 30.82 18.39
C ASN A 90 17.42 32.27 18.33
N HIS A 91 17.09 32.81 17.16
CA HIS A 91 16.45 34.12 17.05
C HIS A 91 15.09 34.15 17.75
N LEU A 92 14.21 33.18 17.43
CA LEU A 92 12.88 33.09 18.01
C LEU A 92 12.92 33.01 19.54
N SER A 93 13.76 32.13 20.10
CA SER A 93 13.87 31.96 21.55
C SER A 93 14.41 33.20 22.27
N LYS A 94 15.37 33.94 21.68
CA LYS A 94 15.84 35.22 22.24
C LYS A 94 14.76 36.29 22.25
N ILE A 95 14.02 36.42 21.14
CA ILE A 95 12.94 37.40 21.03
C ILE A 95 11.81 37.04 21.98
N CYS A 96 11.43 35.77 22.07
CA CYS A 96 10.43 35.32 23.01
C CYS A 96 10.84 35.62 24.46
N SER A 97 12.11 35.41 24.81
CA SER A 97 12.65 35.79 26.12
C SER A 97 12.53 37.30 26.38
N LYS A 98 12.99 38.12 25.43
CA LYS A 98 12.96 39.59 25.51
C LYS A 98 11.53 40.13 25.69
N LEU A 99 10.56 39.56 24.98
CA LEU A 99 9.17 39.98 24.99
C LEU A 99 8.30 39.19 25.98
N ASN A 100 8.90 38.32 26.81
CA ASN A 100 8.20 37.51 27.81
C ASN A 100 7.11 36.57 27.22
N ILE A 101 7.31 36.09 26.00
CA ILE A 101 6.44 35.20 25.24
C ILE A 101 6.76 33.74 25.58
N HIS A 102 5.74 32.91 25.76
CA HIS A 102 5.94 31.48 25.94
C HIS A 102 6.29 30.81 24.59
N PHE A 103 7.39 30.06 24.55
CA PHE A 103 7.92 29.49 23.31
C PHE A 103 7.78 27.96 23.26
N ILE A 104 6.97 27.46 22.32
CA ILE A 104 6.85 26.03 22.05
C ILE A 104 7.76 25.65 20.88
N HIS A 105 8.70 24.74 21.11
CA HIS A 105 9.62 24.23 20.09
C HIS A 105 9.39 22.74 19.84
N ILE A 106 9.15 22.39 18.57
CA ILE A 106 8.99 20.99 18.16
C ILE A 106 10.38 20.40 17.88
N SER A 107 10.75 19.38 18.62
CA SER A 107 11.99 18.61 18.49
C SER A 107 11.70 17.20 17.95
N THR A 108 12.65 16.28 18.04
CA THR A 108 12.61 14.94 17.43
C THR A 108 13.12 13.87 18.40
N ASP A 109 12.69 12.64 18.19
CA ASP A 109 13.26 11.43 18.77
C ASP A 109 14.71 11.15 18.30
N TYR A 110 15.15 11.72 17.17
CA TYR A 110 16.52 11.57 16.63
C TYR A 110 17.60 12.30 17.45
N VAL A 111 17.23 12.93 18.56
CA VAL A 111 18.21 13.37 19.57
C VAL A 111 18.83 12.18 20.34
N PHE A 112 18.31 10.96 20.16
CA PHE A 112 18.78 9.74 20.79
C PHE A 112 19.40 8.76 19.79
N ASP A 113 20.32 7.92 20.26
CA ASP A 113 21.02 6.89 19.48
C ASP A 113 20.20 5.60 19.27
N GLY A 114 19.11 5.44 20.02
CA GLY A 114 18.24 4.29 19.95
C GLY A 114 18.84 2.99 20.51
N MET A 115 19.87 3.09 21.35
CA MET A 115 20.50 1.93 22.02
C MET A 115 19.81 1.52 23.32
N ASN A 116 19.17 2.46 24.03
CA ASN A 116 18.68 2.27 25.41
C ASN A 116 17.20 2.69 25.58
N ALA A 117 16.36 2.45 24.57
CA ALA A 117 14.92 2.72 24.69
C ALA A 117 14.26 1.95 25.86
N PRO A 118 13.26 2.54 26.56
CA PRO A 118 12.64 3.84 26.28
C PRO A 118 13.43 5.03 26.83
N TYR A 119 13.35 6.16 26.13
CA TYR A 119 13.91 7.45 26.54
C TYR A 119 12.86 8.34 27.20
N TYR A 120 13.24 8.94 28.31
CA TYR A 120 12.46 9.90 29.10
C TYR A 120 12.97 11.34 28.86
N PRO A 121 12.20 12.38 29.23
CA PRO A 121 12.59 13.77 28.95
C PRO A 121 13.97 14.19 29.49
N ASP A 122 14.42 13.55 30.57
CA ASP A 122 15.71 13.73 31.24
C ASP A 122 16.81 12.76 30.78
N SER A 123 16.49 11.79 29.90
CA SER A 123 17.48 10.87 29.35
C SER A 123 18.55 11.62 28.56
N PRO A 124 19.83 11.22 28.65
CA PRO A 124 20.91 11.87 27.95
C PRO A 124 20.76 11.69 26.43
N PRO A 125 20.78 12.79 25.65
CA PRO A 125 20.72 12.72 24.19
C PRO A 125 22.09 12.35 23.60
N ASN A 126 22.07 11.58 22.52
CA ASN A 126 23.25 11.15 21.76
C ASN A 126 22.88 10.96 20.27
N PRO A 127 22.69 12.05 19.50
CA PRO A 127 22.22 11.97 18.12
C PRO A 127 23.30 11.39 17.19
N LEU A 128 22.89 10.48 16.30
CA LEU A 128 23.77 9.85 15.31
C LEU A 128 23.88 10.63 13.99
N GLN A 129 22.94 11.54 13.73
CA GLN A 129 22.77 12.20 12.43
C GLN A 129 22.81 13.72 12.56
N ASN A 130 23.21 14.42 11.49
CA ASN A 130 23.25 15.89 11.46
C ASN A 130 21.87 16.52 11.74
N TYR A 131 20.78 15.88 11.29
CA TYR A 131 19.44 16.32 11.66
C TYR A 131 19.23 16.29 13.19
N GLY A 132 19.51 15.16 13.84
CA GLY A 132 19.41 15.00 15.30
C GLY A 132 20.32 15.96 16.07
N ILE A 133 21.57 16.13 15.62
CA ILE A 133 22.53 17.09 16.18
C ILE A 133 21.96 18.50 16.09
N SER A 134 21.43 18.90 14.92
CA SER A 134 20.88 20.24 14.75
C SER A 134 19.71 20.51 15.68
N LYS A 135 18.81 19.53 15.87
CA LYS A 135 17.65 19.64 16.77
C LYS A 135 18.08 19.69 18.23
N LEU A 136 19.07 18.90 18.64
CA LEU A 136 19.63 18.96 19.98
C LEU A 136 20.27 20.32 20.28
N ILE A 137 21.04 20.87 19.34
CA ILE A 137 21.62 22.22 19.49
C ILE A 137 20.50 23.26 19.65
N SER A 138 19.42 23.16 18.87
CA SER A 138 18.24 24.03 19.01
C SER A 138 17.60 23.92 20.39
N GLU A 139 17.46 22.71 20.96
CA GLU A 139 16.99 22.55 22.34
C GLU A 139 17.88 23.28 23.35
N TYR A 140 19.22 23.18 23.21
CA TYR A 140 20.15 23.90 24.08
C TYR A 140 20.02 25.42 23.93
N LYS A 141 19.83 25.93 22.71
CA LYS A 141 19.59 27.37 22.48
C LYS A 141 18.31 27.85 23.13
N VAL A 142 17.22 27.07 23.03
CA VAL A 142 15.96 27.41 23.70
C VAL A 142 16.16 27.50 25.21
N LYS A 143 16.75 26.45 25.80
CA LYS A 143 17.01 26.37 27.25
C LYS A 143 17.93 27.48 27.76
N SER A 144 18.91 27.91 26.96
CA SER A 144 19.84 28.98 27.35
C SER A 144 19.25 30.38 27.21
N ASN A 145 18.27 30.57 26.31
CA ASN A 145 17.77 31.90 25.96
C ASN A 145 16.52 32.30 26.77
N THR A 146 15.64 31.35 27.11
CA THR A 146 14.35 31.63 27.77
C THR A 146 14.06 30.63 28.89
N THR A 147 13.33 31.08 29.91
CA THR A 147 12.78 30.23 30.97
C THR A 147 11.33 29.81 30.70
N LYS A 148 10.64 30.48 29.77
CA LYS A 148 9.25 30.21 29.36
C LYS A 148 9.22 29.41 28.06
N TYR A 149 9.50 28.11 28.15
CA TYR A 149 9.51 27.25 26.98
C TYR A 149 8.86 25.89 27.21
N THR A 150 8.31 25.33 26.14
CA THR A 150 7.93 23.92 26.02
C THR A 150 8.71 23.32 24.86
N ILE A 151 9.53 22.30 25.09
CA ILE A 151 10.16 21.53 24.03
C ILE A 151 9.39 20.22 23.91
N ILE A 152 8.90 19.89 22.72
CA ILE A 152 8.15 18.65 22.50
C ILE A 152 8.93 17.77 21.52
N ARG A 153 9.50 16.66 21.99
CA ARG A 153 10.11 15.64 21.13
C ARG A 153 9.03 14.69 20.65
N VAL A 154 9.04 14.42 19.35
CA VAL A 154 8.05 13.56 18.69
C VAL A 154 8.78 12.66 17.67
N PRO A 155 8.30 11.42 17.45
CA PRO A 155 8.79 10.55 16.38
C PRO A 155 8.44 11.05 14.97
N VAL A 156 8.68 10.18 13.99
CA VAL A 156 8.28 10.41 12.59
C VAL A 156 6.78 10.76 12.49
N LEU A 157 6.49 11.87 11.80
CA LEU A 157 5.15 12.40 11.61
C LEU A 157 4.59 12.09 10.22
N TYR A 158 3.28 11.89 10.13
CA TYR A 158 2.56 11.74 8.87
C TYR A 158 1.13 12.30 8.94
N THR A 159 0.52 12.57 7.79
CA THR A 159 -0.86 13.07 7.66
C THR A 159 -1.43 12.68 6.31
N ASP A 160 -2.76 12.70 6.20
CA ASP A 160 -3.53 12.58 4.96
C ASP A 160 -3.71 13.94 4.26
N ASN A 161 -3.40 15.06 4.92
CA ASN A 161 -3.37 16.38 4.29
C ASN A 161 -2.03 16.66 3.57
N ILE A 162 -1.81 15.90 2.51
CA ILE A 162 -0.63 15.97 1.65
C ILE A 162 -0.99 16.53 0.27
N HIS A 163 -0.04 17.24 -0.34
CA HIS A 163 -0.13 17.64 -1.74
C HIS A 163 0.33 16.51 -2.66
N ASN A 164 1.35 15.76 -2.24
CA ASN A 164 1.94 14.66 -2.98
C ASN A 164 2.43 13.58 -2.00
N LEU A 165 2.61 12.35 -2.46
CA LEU A 165 3.08 11.26 -1.59
C LEU A 165 4.49 11.46 -1.03
N GLN A 166 5.30 12.36 -1.59
CA GLN A 166 6.64 12.68 -1.07
C GLN A 166 6.63 13.60 0.17
N ASP A 167 5.47 14.14 0.54
CA ASP A 167 5.36 15.11 1.62
C ASP A 167 5.77 14.53 2.98
N THR A 168 5.55 13.26 3.26
CA THR A 168 5.95 12.65 4.54
C THR A 168 6.85 11.44 4.32
N ALA A 169 7.68 11.12 5.30
CA ALA A 169 8.54 9.93 5.22
C ALA A 169 7.71 8.63 5.13
N VAL A 170 6.52 8.62 5.72
CA VAL A 170 5.58 7.49 5.70
C VAL A 170 4.92 7.36 4.31
N THR A 171 4.40 8.45 3.76
CA THR A 171 3.74 8.44 2.44
C THR A 171 4.74 8.16 1.31
N LEU A 172 6.01 8.55 1.49
CA LEU A 172 7.10 8.26 0.55
C LEU A 172 7.36 6.75 0.42
N ILE A 173 7.11 5.96 1.48
CA ILE A 173 7.20 4.50 1.41
C ILE A 173 6.16 3.98 0.42
N GLY A 174 4.91 4.44 0.51
CA GLY A 174 3.86 4.05 -0.43
C GLY A 174 4.14 4.50 -1.86
N LYS A 175 4.71 5.69 -2.06
CA LYS A 175 5.19 6.11 -3.39
C LYS A 175 6.20 5.12 -3.98
N LYS A 176 7.15 4.63 -3.19
CA LYS A 176 8.11 3.60 -3.64
C LYS A 176 7.41 2.28 -3.96
N ILE A 177 6.36 1.92 -3.23
CA ILE A 177 5.57 0.70 -3.49
C ILE A 177 4.84 0.80 -4.83
N LEU A 178 4.20 1.94 -5.10
CA LEU A 178 3.50 2.23 -6.34
C LEU A 178 4.44 2.23 -7.55
N ASN A 179 5.58 2.91 -7.40
CA ASN A 179 6.51 3.20 -8.48
C ASN A 179 7.57 2.11 -8.68
N ARG A 180 7.36 0.92 -8.13
CA ARG A 180 8.19 -0.24 -8.38
C ARG A 180 7.34 -1.35 -8.96
N ILE A 181 7.93 -2.02 -9.95
CA ILE A 181 7.28 -3.09 -10.67
C ILE A 181 7.31 -4.38 -9.83
N ASP A 182 8.50 -4.89 -9.51
CA ASP A 182 8.63 -6.26 -8.98
C ASP A 182 9.04 -6.32 -7.51
N THR A 183 9.97 -5.48 -7.06
CA THR A 183 10.58 -5.62 -5.74
C THR A 183 10.86 -4.28 -5.09
N SER A 184 10.40 -4.12 -3.84
CA SER A 184 10.86 -3.05 -2.95
C SER A 184 11.75 -3.60 -1.86
N LYS A 185 12.88 -2.93 -1.62
CA LYS A 185 13.74 -3.21 -0.47
C LYS A 185 13.58 -2.07 0.51
N GLU A 186 13.18 -2.39 1.73
CA GLU A 186 12.89 -1.42 2.77
C GLU A 186 13.57 -1.80 4.09
N ASP A 187 13.94 -0.77 4.84
CA ASP A 187 14.59 -0.89 6.14
C ASP A 187 13.68 -1.63 7.15
N ASN A 188 14.19 -2.73 7.70
CA ASN A 188 13.57 -3.50 8.77
C ASN A 188 14.38 -3.45 10.09
N PHE A 189 15.56 -2.82 10.07
CA PHE A 189 16.41 -2.63 11.23
C PHE A 189 15.85 -1.54 12.16
N SER A 190 15.45 -0.41 11.60
CA SER A 190 15.03 0.75 12.38
C SER A 190 13.55 0.65 12.80
N VAL A 191 13.33 0.57 14.11
CA VAL A 191 12.01 0.59 14.73
C VAL A 191 11.55 2.02 14.95
N ARG A 192 10.35 2.36 14.47
CA ARG A 192 9.72 3.67 14.61
C ARG A 192 8.29 3.54 15.12
N ARG A 193 7.73 4.68 15.54
CA ARG A 193 6.35 4.82 16.04
C ARG A 193 5.71 6.00 15.34
N PRO A 194 5.18 5.83 14.12
CA PRO A 194 4.63 6.94 13.36
C PRO A 194 3.48 7.62 14.10
N ASN A 195 3.54 8.95 14.19
CA ASN A 195 2.52 9.76 14.84
C ASN A 195 1.71 10.52 13.78
N TYR A 196 0.40 10.32 13.80
CA TYR A 196 -0.53 11.05 12.94
C TYR A 196 -0.64 12.50 13.42
N ILE A 197 -0.37 13.45 12.54
CA ILE A 197 -0.23 14.87 12.89
C ILE A 197 -1.49 15.44 13.55
N PRO A 198 -2.72 15.16 13.09
CA PRO A 198 -3.92 15.63 13.78
C PRO A 198 -3.99 15.22 15.26
N ASP A 199 -3.57 14.01 15.62
CA ASP A 199 -3.52 13.58 17.02
C ASP A 199 -2.47 14.37 17.80
N PHE A 200 -1.30 14.60 17.19
CA PHE A 200 -0.24 15.43 17.78
C PHE A 200 -0.66 16.90 17.95
N CYS A 201 -1.44 17.45 17.02
CA CYS A 201 -1.96 18.80 17.13
C CYS A 201 -2.87 18.98 18.34
N ASN A 202 -3.61 17.95 18.78
CA ASN A 202 -4.38 18.00 20.02
C ASN A 202 -3.48 18.16 21.25
N PHE A 203 -2.35 17.45 21.30
CA PHE A 203 -1.35 17.63 22.36
C PHE A 203 -0.72 19.03 22.34
N ILE A 204 -0.37 19.54 21.15
CA ILE A 204 0.14 20.92 21.02
C ILE A 204 -0.93 21.93 21.47
N TYR A 205 -2.19 21.70 21.12
CA TYR A 205 -3.31 22.54 21.55
C TYR A 205 -3.42 22.61 23.07
N ASP A 206 -3.29 21.49 23.78
CA ASP A 206 -3.31 21.49 25.25
C ASP A 206 -2.11 22.25 25.83
N MET A 207 -0.93 22.12 25.23
CA MET A 207 0.27 22.89 25.61
C MET A 207 0.17 24.38 25.25
N ILE A 208 -0.68 24.75 24.30
CA ILE A 208 -1.02 26.15 23.99
C ILE A 208 -1.96 26.69 25.06
N MET A 209 -3.01 25.94 25.41
CA MET A 209 -4.04 26.36 26.37
C MET A 209 -3.56 26.36 27.81
N ASN A 210 -2.66 25.43 28.16
CA ASN A 210 -2.06 25.30 29.48
C ASN A 210 -0.52 25.23 29.36
N PRO A 211 0.17 26.35 29.06
CA PRO A 211 1.61 26.34 28.81
C PRO A 211 2.42 25.79 29.96
N GLN A 212 3.18 24.73 29.70
CA GLN A 212 4.06 24.09 30.69
C GLN A 212 5.54 24.29 30.37
N ILE A 213 6.37 24.43 31.40
CA ILE A 213 7.82 24.62 31.21
C ILE A 213 8.53 23.26 31.13
N GLY A 214 9.47 23.15 30.20
CA GLY A 214 10.42 22.04 30.12
C GLY A 214 10.30 21.19 28.85
N VAL A 215 10.90 19.99 28.91
CA VAL A 215 10.87 19.00 27.82
C VAL A 215 9.75 18.00 28.04
N TYR A 216 9.05 17.67 26.96
CA TYR A 216 7.96 16.71 26.87
C TYR A 216 8.17 15.79 25.66
N HIS A 217 7.68 14.57 25.74
CA HIS A 217 7.73 13.54 24.72
C HIS A 217 6.32 13.17 24.30
N PHE A 218 5.94 13.28 23.03
CA PHE A 218 4.66 12.77 22.51
C PHE A 218 4.89 11.62 21.55
N CYS A 219 4.41 10.42 21.89
CA CYS A 219 4.67 9.21 21.13
C CYS A 219 3.48 8.26 21.24
N ASN A 220 3.02 7.70 20.11
CA ASN A 220 1.96 6.70 20.12
C ASN A 220 2.48 5.42 20.81
N PRO A 221 1.87 4.98 21.92
CA PRO A 221 2.36 3.83 22.68
C PRO A 221 1.96 2.47 22.09
N HIS A 222 1.02 2.45 21.14
CA HIS A 222 0.41 1.23 20.61
C HIS A 222 1.04 0.74 19.30
N GLU A 223 1.73 1.61 18.58
CA GLU A 223 2.28 1.32 17.26
C GLU A 223 3.80 1.17 17.31
N LYS A 224 4.31 0.10 16.71
CA LYS A 224 5.75 -0.17 16.58
C LYS A 224 6.00 -0.82 15.23
N VAL A 225 6.62 -0.08 14.32
CA VAL A 225 6.81 -0.53 12.94
C VAL A 225 8.18 -0.15 12.36
N SER A 226 8.68 -0.97 11.45
CA SER A 226 9.75 -0.60 10.51
C SER A 226 9.19 -0.04 9.20
N LYS A 227 10.06 0.47 8.31
CA LYS A 227 9.61 0.89 6.97
C LYS A 227 9.10 -0.31 6.17
N TYR A 228 9.73 -1.47 6.34
CA TYR A 228 9.29 -2.74 5.76
C TYR A 228 7.84 -3.07 6.12
N GLN A 229 7.48 -3.01 7.41
CA GLN A 229 6.11 -3.30 7.85
C GLN A 229 5.09 -2.27 7.33
N VAL A 230 5.46 -0.98 7.30
CA VAL A 230 4.61 0.06 6.69
C VAL A 230 4.40 -0.22 5.19
N ALA A 231 5.47 -0.61 4.48
CA ALA A 231 5.40 -0.96 3.07
C ALA A 231 4.48 -2.15 2.80
N GLN A 232 4.49 -3.17 3.67
CA GLN A 232 3.57 -4.31 3.58
C GLN A 232 2.11 -3.87 3.75
N ILE A 233 1.81 -3.08 4.79
CA ILE A 233 0.44 -2.59 5.04
C ILE A 233 -0.08 -1.79 3.85
N ILE A 234 0.74 -0.89 3.29
CA ILE A 234 0.37 -0.08 2.13
C ILE A 234 0.17 -0.97 0.89
N SER A 235 1.07 -1.92 0.64
CA SER A 235 1.00 -2.85 -0.49
C SER A 235 -0.27 -3.70 -0.46
N GLU A 236 -0.66 -4.17 0.72
CA GLU A 236 -1.88 -4.94 0.95
C GLU A 236 -3.13 -4.09 0.67
N PHE A 237 -3.20 -2.89 1.26
CA PHE A 237 -4.32 -1.97 1.09
C PHE A 237 -4.53 -1.58 -0.37
N LEU A 238 -3.45 -1.28 -1.09
CA LEU A 238 -3.50 -0.85 -2.49
C LEU A 238 -3.50 -2.01 -3.49
N HIS A 239 -3.62 -3.25 -3.01
CA HIS A 239 -3.64 -4.44 -3.87
C HIS A 239 -2.45 -4.53 -4.84
N LYS A 240 -1.34 -3.86 -4.51
CA LYS A 240 -0.17 -3.76 -5.37
C LYS A 240 0.66 -5.02 -5.21
N LYS A 241 0.77 -5.80 -6.29
CA LYS A 241 1.65 -6.97 -6.34
C LYS A 241 3.11 -6.53 -6.44
N ILE A 242 3.81 -6.59 -5.31
CA ILE A 242 5.25 -6.31 -5.23
C ILE A 242 5.88 -7.18 -4.13
N ASN A 243 7.09 -7.68 -4.39
CA ASN A 243 7.88 -8.36 -3.37
C ASN A 243 8.54 -7.31 -2.46
N VAL A 244 8.01 -7.13 -1.25
CA VAL A 244 8.65 -6.29 -0.25
C VAL A 244 9.67 -7.13 0.52
N ILE A 245 10.93 -6.70 0.51
CA ILE A 245 12.05 -7.36 1.19
C ILE A 245 12.52 -6.47 2.33
N GLY A 246 12.52 -7.01 3.55
CA GLY A 246 13.08 -6.35 4.73
C GLY A 246 14.61 -6.44 4.76
N ILE A 247 15.27 -5.34 5.10
CA ILE A 247 16.71 -5.30 5.35
C ILE A 247 16.93 -5.16 6.86
N ASP A 248 17.43 -6.22 7.49
CA ASP A 248 17.64 -6.27 8.95
C ASP A 248 18.99 -5.70 9.42
N THR A 249 19.86 -5.35 8.48
CA THR A 249 21.14 -4.67 8.77
C THR A 249 20.97 -3.17 8.81
N GLU A 250 21.87 -2.48 9.50
CA GLU A 250 21.87 -1.02 9.53
C GLU A 250 21.87 -0.43 8.09
N PRO A 251 20.99 0.55 7.79
CA PRO A 251 20.94 1.15 6.47
C PRO A 251 22.22 1.89 6.09
N ASN A 252 22.76 1.58 4.91
CA ASN A 252 23.91 2.29 4.33
C ASN A 252 23.45 3.43 3.40
N ASP A 253 22.55 4.30 3.88
CA ASP A 253 21.95 5.39 3.10
C ASP A 253 22.61 6.77 3.35
N GLY A 254 23.82 6.77 3.92
CA GLY A 254 24.62 7.96 4.19
C GLY A 254 24.35 8.65 5.54
N ALA A 255 23.46 8.10 6.38
CA ALA A 255 23.23 8.57 7.74
C ALA A 255 22.96 7.38 8.69
N GLU A 256 23.74 7.25 9.77
CA GLU A 256 23.56 6.21 10.80
C GLU A 256 22.17 6.24 11.41
N ARG A 257 21.49 5.10 11.54
CA ARG A 257 20.07 5.05 11.91
C ARG A 257 19.90 4.53 13.33
N PRO A 258 19.24 5.27 14.24
CA PRO A 258 19.02 4.74 15.57
C PRO A 258 18.07 3.54 15.51
N LYS A 259 18.38 2.48 16.27
CA LYS A 259 17.65 1.20 16.22
C LYS A 259 16.22 1.32 16.77
N ASP A 260 16.06 1.77 18.02
CA ASP A 260 14.73 2.00 18.62
C ASP A 260 14.72 3.30 19.44
N THR A 261 14.00 4.31 18.98
CA THR A 261 13.90 5.64 19.60
C THR A 261 12.63 5.80 20.44
N PHE A 262 12.16 4.75 21.12
CA PHE A 262 10.93 4.81 21.92
C PHE A 262 10.95 5.94 22.94
N LEU A 263 10.01 6.89 22.84
CA LEU A 263 9.86 7.96 23.80
C LEU A 263 8.75 7.63 24.82
N LYS A 264 9.03 7.89 26.10
CA LYS A 264 8.04 7.96 27.17
C LYS A 264 8.11 9.31 27.87
N ASP A 265 7.00 9.75 28.43
CA ASP A 265 6.93 10.96 29.25
C ASP A 265 6.63 10.60 30.71
N THR A 266 7.09 11.43 31.65
CA THR A 266 6.89 11.26 33.09
C THR A 266 5.99 12.34 33.70
N LYS A 267 5.64 13.37 32.94
CA LYS A 267 4.93 14.57 33.40
C LYS A 267 3.45 14.59 33.00
N TYR A 268 3.05 13.74 32.06
CA TYR A 268 1.65 13.58 31.67
C TYR A 268 1.34 12.12 31.30
N ASN A 269 0.07 11.77 31.29
CA ASN A 269 -0.39 10.44 30.90
C ASN A 269 -0.72 10.43 29.40
N ILE A 270 0.08 9.72 28.60
CA ILE A 270 -0.13 9.60 27.15
C ILE A 270 -1.49 8.98 26.80
N LEU A 271 -2.07 8.18 27.71
CA LEU A 271 -3.37 7.52 27.52
C LEU A 271 -4.56 8.49 27.61
N ASP A 272 -4.33 9.74 28.02
CA ASP A 272 -5.35 10.78 27.99
C ASP A 272 -5.63 11.27 26.54
N TYR A 273 -4.79 10.86 25.59
CA TYR A 273 -4.90 11.18 24.17
C TYR A 273 -5.43 10.01 23.36
N THR A 274 -6.27 10.31 22.38
CA THR A 274 -6.71 9.33 21.37
C THR A 274 -5.70 9.30 20.22
N PHE A 275 -5.29 8.10 19.83
CA PHE A 275 -4.43 7.86 18.68
C PHE A 275 -5.20 7.21 17.55
N THR A 276 -5.05 7.75 16.35
CA THR A 276 -5.50 7.14 15.11
C THR A 276 -4.65 5.89 14.86
N PRO A 277 -5.25 4.69 14.71
CA PRO A 277 -4.52 3.48 14.38
C PRO A 277 -3.71 3.65 13.09
N LEU A 278 -2.49 3.11 13.04
CA LEU A 278 -1.58 3.33 11.90
C LEU A 278 -2.24 2.92 10.59
N LYS A 279 -2.84 1.73 10.54
CA LYS A 279 -3.55 1.21 9.37
C LYS A 279 -4.59 2.22 8.87
N ARG A 280 -5.45 2.74 9.75
CA ARG A 280 -6.47 3.73 9.40
C ARG A 280 -5.87 5.05 8.90
N GLY A 281 -4.78 5.51 9.51
CA GLY A 281 -4.07 6.70 9.05
C GLY A 281 -3.48 6.51 7.65
N LEU A 282 -2.89 5.34 7.37
CA LEU A 282 -2.37 4.98 6.05
C LEU A 282 -3.49 4.89 5.02
N GLU A 283 -4.59 4.21 5.33
CA GLU A 283 -5.77 4.12 4.45
C GLU A 283 -6.23 5.51 4.00
N ARG A 284 -6.29 6.49 4.92
CA ARG A 284 -6.62 7.89 4.58
C ARG A 284 -5.60 8.54 3.66
N CYS A 285 -4.30 8.33 3.92
CA CYS A 285 -3.22 8.90 3.09
C CYS A 285 -3.28 8.41 1.64
N PHE A 286 -3.72 7.17 1.41
CA PHE A 286 -3.74 6.55 0.08
C PHE A 286 -5.16 6.34 -0.47
N GLN A 287 -6.19 6.89 0.16
CA GLN A 287 -7.59 6.64 -0.18
C GLN A 287 -7.92 6.96 -1.64
N LYS A 288 -7.35 8.03 -2.19
CA LYS A 288 -7.54 8.44 -3.59
C LYS A 288 -6.96 7.47 -4.61
N LEU A 289 -5.98 6.67 -4.18
CA LEU A 289 -5.29 5.68 -4.99
C LEU A 289 -5.88 4.28 -4.80
N TRP A 290 -6.78 4.11 -3.82
CA TRP A 290 -7.40 2.83 -3.55
C TRP A 290 -8.40 2.46 -4.64
N HIS A 291 -8.44 1.17 -4.95
CA HIS A 291 -9.42 0.55 -5.83
C HIS A 291 -9.80 -0.83 -5.24
N PRO A 292 -10.94 -1.42 -5.61
CA PRO A 292 -11.25 -2.79 -5.18
C PRO A 292 -10.27 -3.80 -5.80
N ALA A 293 -10.00 -4.89 -5.07
CA ALA A 293 -9.17 -5.99 -5.57
C ALA A 293 -9.75 -6.55 -6.87
N LEU A 294 -8.93 -6.65 -7.92
CA LEU A 294 -9.33 -7.24 -9.20
C LEU A 294 -8.93 -8.72 -9.21
N ASP A 295 -9.84 -9.64 -9.51
CA ASP A 295 -9.60 -11.09 -9.55
C ASP A 295 -10.06 -11.68 -10.88
N MET A 296 -9.15 -12.32 -11.61
CA MET A 296 -9.43 -12.99 -12.88
C MET A 296 -10.58 -14.03 -12.79
N ASN A 297 -10.74 -14.67 -11.64
CA ASN A 297 -11.59 -15.85 -11.47
C ASN A 297 -12.93 -15.56 -10.79
N ARG A 298 -13.20 -14.32 -10.38
CA ARG A 298 -14.42 -13.96 -9.66
C ARG A 298 -15.04 -12.69 -10.22
N ASP A 299 -16.36 -12.65 -10.22
CA ASP A 299 -17.09 -11.40 -10.36
C ASP A 299 -16.89 -10.61 -9.07
N VAL A 300 -15.95 -9.66 -9.10
CA VAL A 300 -15.69 -8.76 -7.98
C VAL A 300 -16.66 -7.59 -8.08
N ASN A 301 -17.93 -7.79 -7.70
CA ASN A 301 -18.96 -6.74 -7.62
C ASN A 301 -18.72 -5.59 -8.63
N THR A 302 -18.60 -5.91 -9.92
CA THR A 302 -17.91 -5.07 -10.92
C THR A 302 -18.65 -3.77 -11.26
N LYS A 303 -19.70 -3.45 -10.53
CA LYS A 303 -20.49 -2.21 -10.63
C LYS A 303 -19.78 -0.96 -10.08
N ASN A 304 -18.56 -1.09 -9.54
CA ASN A 304 -17.87 -0.01 -8.85
C ASN A 304 -16.56 0.47 -9.51
N VAL A 305 -16.18 -0.07 -10.68
CA VAL A 305 -14.97 0.36 -11.41
C VAL A 305 -15.26 0.71 -12.86
N PHE A 306 -14.77 1.86 -13.29
CA PHE A 306 -14.76 2.29 -14.69
C PHE A 306 -13.32 2.37 -15.22
N PHE A 307 -12.99 1.60 -16.26
CA PHE A 307 -11.66 1.62 -16.87
C PHE A 307 -11.56 2.57 -18.06
N MET A 308 -10.50 3.38 -18.09
CA MET A 308 -10.13 4.23 -19.21
C MET A 308 -8.75 3.81 -19.70
N ILE A 309 -8.68 3.21 -20.88
CA ILE A 309 -7.52 2.41 -21.30
C ILE A 309 -6.96 3.01 -22.59
N ASP A 310 -5.67 3.32 -22.64
CA ASP A 310 -5.02 3.66 -23.90
C ASP A 310 -4.83 2.41 -24.79
N LEU A 311 -4.67 2.61 -26.10
CA LEU A 311 -4.50 1.50 -27.06
C LEU A 311 -3.02 1.23 -27.37
N ASP A 312 -2.34 2.23 -27.94
CA ASP A 312 -1.03 2.11 -28.57
C ASP A 312 0.09 1.96 -27.52
N GLY A 313 0.75 0.80 -27.49
CA GLY A 313 1.78 0.47 -26.48
C GLY A 313 1.21 0.21 -25.08
N THR A 314 -0.12 0.16 -24.95
CA THR A 314 -0.84 -0.19 -23.72
C THR A 314 -1.57 -1.52 -23.88
N LEU A 315 -2.53 -1.64 -24.82
CA LEU A 315 -3.19 -2.92 -25.11
C LEU A 315 -2.48 -3.70 -26.22
N ILE A 316 -1.92 -3.01 -27.20
CA ILE A 316 -1.26 -3.61 -28.37
C ILE A 316 0.16 -3.07 -28.52
N ASP A 317 1.11 -3.93 -28.93
CA ASP A 317 2.51 -3.52 -29.17
C ASP A 317 2.63 -2.83 -30.54
N THR A 318 2.50 -1.50 -30.52
CA THR A 318 2.50 -0.68 -31.74
C THR A 318 3.76 0.12 -31.96
N ASP A 319 4.66 0.21 -30.99
CA ASP A 319 5.84 1.10 -31.09
C ASP A 319 6.74 0.70 -32.26
N LYS A 320 7.02 -0.61 -32.40
CA LYS A 320 7.77 -1.14 -33.55
C LYS A 320 7.02 -0.99 -34.86
N ILE A 321 5.69 -1.10 -34.84
CA ILE A 321 4.85 -0.92 -36.03
C ILE A 321 4.94 0.52 -36.51
N HIS A 322 4.80 1.49 -35.62
CA HIS A 322 4.91 2.91 -35.94
C HIS A 322 6.30 3.23 -36.49
N TYR A 323 7.37 2.69 -35.88
CA TYR A 323 8.73 2.82 -36.38
C TYR A 323 8.87 2.32 -37.82
N GLU A 324 8.50 1.07 -38.11
CA GLU A 324 8.67 0.49 -39.44
C GLU A 324 7.85 1.24 -40.50
N CYS A 325 6.65 1.72 -40.14
CA CYS A 325 5.84 2.55 -41.03
C CYS A 325 6.53 3.89 -41.34
N TYR A 326 7.03 4.60 -40.32
CA TYR A 326 7.76 5.85 -40.53
C TYR A 326 9.02 5.62 -41.36
N LYS A 327 9.84 4.63 -41.02
CA LYS A 327 11.04 4.25 -41.76
C LYS A 327 10.76 4.00 -43.24
N ASN A 328 9.68 3.30 -43.56
CA ASN A 328 9.28 3.06 -44.95
C ASN A 328 8.88 4.36 -45.67
N VAL A 329 8.10 5.23 -45.02
CA VAL A 329 7.72 6.54 -45.60
C VAL A 329 8.95 7.42 -45.83
N PHE A 330 9.82 7.56 -44.83
CA PHE A 330 11.06 8.35 -44.95
C PHE A 330 11.95 7.82 -46.07
N LYS A 331 12.08 6.50 -46.20
CA LYS A 331 12.89 5.89 -47.27
C LYS A 331 12.28 6.08 -48.64
N GLN A 332 10.97 5.87 -48.80
CA GLN A 332 10.30 5.88 -50.11
C GLN A 332 10.09 7.30 -50.65
N GLU A 333 9.65 8.22 -49.79
CA GLU A 333 9.21 9.55 -50.23
C GLU A 333 10.31 10.60 -50.11
N MET A 334 11.26 10.38 -49.20
CA MET A 334 12.26 11.40 -48.83
C MET A 334 13.69 10.92 -49.01
N ASN A 335 13.90 9.63 -49.30
CA ASN A 335 15.21 8.98 -49.35
C ASN A 335 16.05 9.20 -48.07
N ILE A 336 15.37 9.24 -46.92
CA ILE A 336 15.97 9.36 -45.58
C ILE A 336 15.96 7.98 -44.91
N GLU A 337 17.12 7.54 -44.41
CA GLU A 337 17.19 6.35 -43.56
C GLU A 337 16.88 6.71 -42.11
N LEU A 338 15.93 6.01 -41.50
CA LEU A 338 15.56 6.14 -40.10
C LEU A 338 15.90 4.84 -39.37
N ASN A 339 16.90 4.86 -38.50
CA ASN A 339 17.16 3.74 -37.61
C ASN A 339 16.26 3.82 -36.36
N TYR A 340 16.16 2.72 -35.62
CA TYR A 340 15.26 2.62 -34.47
C TYR A 340 15.68 3.54 -33.33
N ASP A 341 16.97 3.68 -33.09
CA ASP A 341 17.51 4.50 -31.99
C ASP A 341 17.19 5.99 -32.22
N ASP A 342 17.35 6.49 -33.44
CA ASP A 342 16.97 7.86 -33.81
C ASP A 342 15.47 8.10 -33.67
N TYR A 343 14.65 7.14 -34.11
CA TYR A 343 13.20 7.23 -33.97
C TYR A 343 12.77 7.26 -32.49
N PHE A 344 13.37 6.39 -31.69
CA PHE A 344 13.12 6.31 -30.26
C PHE A 344 13.55 7.62 -29.56
N ASP A 345 14.72 8.17 -29.90
CA ASP A 345 15.20 9.45 -29.39
C ASP A 345 14.28 10.62 -29.77
N ILE A 346 13.70 10.62 -30.98
CA ILE A 346 12.70 11.62 -31.39
C ILE A 346 11.44 11.53 -30.52
N LEU A 347 10.91 10.32 -30.34
CA LEU A 347 9.71 10.08 -29.54
C LEU A 347 9.89 10.55 -28.09
N GLU A 348 11.05 10.27 -27.50
CA GLU A 348 11.30 10.62 -26.10
C GLU A 348 11.59 12.11 -25.88
N ASN A 349 12.29 12.81 -26.79
CA ASN A 349 12.74 14.18 -26.54
C ASN A 349 11.72 15.26 -26.92
N GLN A 350 11.05 15.12 -28.06
CA GLN A 350 10.13 16.15 -28.57
C GLN A 350 8.79 15.59 -29.06
N GLY A 351 8.72 14.28 -29.35
CA GLY A 351 7.57 13.65 -29.97
C GLY A 351 7.57 13.82 -31.49
N ILE A 352 7.05 12.81 -32.18
CA ILE A 352 7.16 12.72 -33.65
C ILE A 352 6.46 13.88 -34.37
N ASP A 353 5.32 14.36 -33.86
CA ASP A 353 4.57 15.44 -34.49
C ASP A 353 5.34 16.78 -34.45
N ILE A 354 5.99 17.09 -33.33
CA ILE A 354 6.79 18.31 -33.18
C ILE A 354 8.05 18.21 -34.04
N TYR A 355 8.71 17.05 -34.05
CA TYR A 355 9.86 16.81 -34.91
C TYR A 355 9.54 17.00 -36.39
N LEU A 356 8.45 16.39 -36.87
CA LEU A 356 8.03 16.50 -38.26
C LEU A 356 7.70 17.93 -38.65
N GLU A 357 6.99 18.67 -37.78
CA GLU A 357 6.66 20.07 -38.04
C GLU A 357 7.89 20.96 -38.10
N ASN A 358 8.81 20.81 -37.13
CA ASN A 358 10.02 21.61 -37.06
C ASN A 358 10.99 21.31 -38.21
N THR A 359 11.04 20.05 -38.65
CA THR A 359 12.01 19.60 -39.67
C THR A 359 11.49 19.82 -41.09
N PHE A 360 10.20 19.60 -41.34
CA PHE A 360 9.63 19.57 -42.69
C PHE A 360 8.47 20.54 -42.91
N GLY A 361 8.02 21.24 -41.87
CA GLY A 361 6.86 22.12 -41.93
C GLY A 361 5.52 21.37 -41.81
N ILE A 362 4.46 22.14 -41.58
CA ILE A 362 3.14 21.58 -41.24
C ILE A 362 2.48 20.80 -42.38
N GLU A 363 2.69 21.22 -43.63
CA GLU A 363 2.13 20.56 -44.80
C GLU A 363 2.75 19.18 -45.01
N MET A 364 4.08 19.10 -45.00
CA MET A 364 4.79 17.84 -45.15
C MET A 364 4.55 16.89 -43.97
N LYS A 365 4.47 17.41 -42.74
CA LYS A 365 4.03 16.62 -41.57
C LYS A 365 2.71 15.91 -41.87
N ASN A 366 1.72 16.64 -42.39
CA ASN A 366 0.40 16.07 -42.67
C ASN A 366 0.46 14.98 -43.75
N ILE A 367 1.23 15.19 -44.82
CA ILE A 367 1.46 14.19 -45.87
C ILE A 367 2.12 12.93 -45.30
N ILE A 368 3.22 13.09 -44.54
CA ILE A 368 3.93 11.96 -43.92
C ILE A 368 2.98 11.16 -43.01
N LYS A 369 2.13 11.82 -42.23
CA LYS A 369 1.14 11.14 -41.37
C LYS A 369 0.10 10.35 -42.17
N ILE A 370 -0.36 10.88 -43.30
CA ILE A 370 -1.29 10.17 -44.19
C ILE A 370 -0.62 8.90 -44.72
N LEU A 371 0.57 9.02 -45.32
CA LEU A 371 1.31 7.89 -45.89
C LEU A 371 1.69 6.84 -44.85
N LYS A 372 2.08 7.29 -43.65
CA LYS A 372 2.34 6.39 -42.52
C LYS A 372 1.09 5.60 -42.13
N ASN A 373 -0.09 6.23 -42.13
CA ASN A 373 -1.34 5.54 -41.86
C ASN A 373 -1.73 4.57 -42.99
N GLU A 374 -1.36 4.85 -44.24
CA GLU A 374 -1.51 3.88 -45.34
C GLU A 374 -0.62 2.66 -45.12
N LYS A 375 0.63 2.87 -44.69
CA LYS A 375 1.55 1.77 -44.34
C LYS A 375 1.06 0.91 -43.17
N ILE A 376 0.37 1.49 -42.19
CA ILE A 376 -0.26 0.71 -41.11
C ILE A 376 -1.27 -0.32 -41.66
N GLN A 377 -1.99 0.00 -42.74
CA GLN A 377 -2.97 -0.92 -43.34
C GLN A 377 -2.32 -2.14 -44.01
N GLU A 378 -1.03 -2.07 -44.31
CA GLU A 378 -0.25 -3.17 -44.89
C GLU A 378 0.25 -4.16 -43.81
N ILE A 379 0.15 -3.81 -42.53
CA ILE A 379 0.66 -4.64 -41.43
C ILE A 379 -0.20 -5.88 -41.24
N GLU A 380 0.44 -7.06 -41.23
CA GLU A 380 -0.24 -8.34 -41.06
C GLU A 380 -0.23 -8.86 -39.63
N THR A 381 0.87 -8.66 -38.90
CA THR A 381 1.07 -9.17 -37.54
C THR A 381 1.06 -8.02 -36.53
N ILE A 382 0.24 -8.19 -35.49
CA ILE A 382 0.11 -7.26 -34.37
C ILE A 382 -0.02 -8.13 -33.13
N ASP A 383 0.74 -7.82 -32.09
CA ASP A 383 0.72 -8.55 -30.84
C ASP A 383 0.02 -7.73 -29.76
N PHE A 384 -0.64 -8.41 -28.83
CA PHE A 384 -1.09 -7.79 -27.60
C PHE A 384 0.11 -7.50 -26.69
N ILE A 385 0.04 -6.42 -25.93
CA ILE A 385 0.87 -6.30 -24.73
C ILE A 385 0.55 -7.50 -23.83
N LYS A 386 1.58 -8.03 -23.17
CA LYS A 386 1.47 -9.26 -22.39
C LYS A 386 0.27 -9.22 -21.42
N ASN A 387 -0.57 -10.26 -21.47
CA ASN A 387 -1.81 -10.42 -20.70
C ASN A 387 -2.92 -9.38 -20.98
N ALA A 388 -2.76 -8.47 -21.94
CA ALA A 388 -3.82 -7.52 -22.30
C ALA A 388 -5.02 -8.23 -22.94
N ASP A 389 -4.77 -9.31 -23.69
CA ASP A 389 -5.79 -10.23 -24.20
C ASP A 389 -6.64 -10.82 -23.07
N THR A 390 -5.98 -11.35 -22.04
CA THR A 390 -6.60 -11.92 -20.86
C THR A 390 -7.42 -10.87 -20.09
N PHE A 391 -6.93 -9.62 -20.04
CA PHE A 391 -7.66 -8.51 -19.45
C PHE A 391 -8.92 -8.14 -20.26
N ILE A 392 -8.86 -8.11 -21.59
CA ILE A 392 -10.04 -7.87 -22.44
C ILE A 392 -11.09 -8.97 -22.23
N GLU A 393 -10.66 -10.23 -22.12
CA GLU A 393 -11.57 -11.34 -21.81
C GLU A 393 -12.23 -11.17 -20.44
N TYR A 394 -11.49 -10.70 -19.43
CA TYR A 394 -12.04 -10.37 -18.12
C TYR A 394 -13.10 -9.27 -18.20
N LEU A 395 -12.83 -8.18 -18.93
CA LEU A 395 -13.79 -7.08 -19.11
C LEU A 395 -15.10 -7.56 -19.76
N ASP A 396 -15.00 -8.40 -20.79
CA ASP A 396 -16.13 -8.99 -21.51
C ASP A 396 -16.92 -9.98 -20.63
N LYS A 397 -16.21 -10.91 -19.99
CA LYS A 397 -16.81 -11.98 -19.16
C LYS A 397 -17.66 -11.43 -18.01
N TYR A 398 -17.20 -10.37 -17.36
CA TYR A 398 -17.87 -9.79 -16.19
C TYR A 398 -18.59 -8.48 -16.48
N ASP A 399 -18.76 -8.13 -17.77
CA ASP A 399 -19.44 -6.91 -18.20
C ASP A 399 -18.96 -5.64 -17.49
N VAL A 400 -17.64 -5.51 -17.34
CA VAL A 400 -17.03 -4.38 -16.61
C VAL A 400 -17.14 -3.12 -17.46
N ASN A 401 -17.56 -1.99 -16.88
CA ASN A 401 -17.62 -0.74 -17.64
C ASN A 401 -16.20 -0.25 -17.98
N HIS A 402 -15.96 -0.01 -19.27
CA HIS A 402 -14.66 0.37 -19.78
C HIS A 402 -14.79 1.17 -21.07
N VAL A 403 -13.75 1.94 -21.40
CA VAL A 403 -13.59 2.63 -22.68
C VAL A 403 -12.13 2.65 -23.09
N VAL A 404 -11.87 2.39 -24.38
CA VAL A 404 -10.55 2.65 -24.96
C VAL A 404 -10.48 4.07 -25.47
N VAL A 405 -9.47 4.83 -25.04
CA VAL A 405 -9.25 6.25 -25.37
C VAL A 405 -7.89 6.40 -26.05
N THR A 406 -7.88 6.66 -27.36
CA THR A 406 -6.65 6.63 -28.15
C THR A 406 -6.56 7.76 -29.18
N ASN A 407 -5.32 8.16 -29.49
CA ASN A 407 -4.99 9.02 -30.64
C ASN A 407 -4.98 8.25 -31.98
N THR A 408 -5.26 6.94 -31.99
CA THR A 408 -5.43 6.16 -33.22
C THR A 408 -6.71 6.58 -33.96
N SER A 409 -6.64 6.66 -35.30
CA SER A 409 -7.83 6.90 -36.13
C SER A 409 -8.75 5.68 -36.17
N LEU A 410 -10.04 5.91 -36.38
CA LEU A 410 -11.04 4.85 -36.53
C LEU A 410 -10.65 3.86 -37.64
N ARG A 411 -10.10 4.34 -38.76
CA ARG A 411 -9.63 3.49 -39.86
C ARG A 411 -8.55 2.49 -39.44
N ASN A 412 -7.60 2.93 -38.62
CA ASN A 412 -6.53 2.05 -38.13
C ASN A 412 -7.05 1.08 -37.06
N ILE A 413 -7.97 1.54 -36.19
CA ILE A 413 -8.62 0.67 -35.20
C ILE A 413 -9.38 -0.47 -35.89
N GLU A 414 -10.13 -0.20 -36.96
CA GLU A 414 -10.84 -1.24 -37.71
C GLU A 414 -9.89 -2.22 -38.41
N HIS A 415 -8.68 -1.79 -38.80
CA HIS A 415 -7.62 -2.70 -39.25
C HIS A 415 -7.11 -3.57 -38.10
N PHE A 416 -6.82 -2.98 -36.95
CA PHE A 416 -6.36 -3.71 -35.76
C PHE A 416 -7.39 -4.73 -35.29
N LYS A 417 -8.68 -4.40 -35.26
CA LYS A 417 -9.78 -5.35 -34.94
C LYS A 417 -9.87 -6.53 -35.91
N LYS A 418 -9.49 -6.37 -37.18
CA LYS A 418 -9.44 -7.48 -38.15
C LYS A 418 -8.27 -8.42 -37.86
N LYS A 419 -7.12 -7.87 -37.43
CA LYS A 419 -5.91 -8.66 -37.11
C LYS A 419 -5.98 -9.28 -35.72
N LEU A 420 -6.61 -8.60 -34.78
CA LEU A 420 -6.84 -9.00 -33.40
C LEU A 420 -8.34 -9.01 -33.08
N PRO A 421 -9.09 -10.06 -33.47
CA PRO A 421 -10.54 -10.10 -33.32
C PRO A 421 -11.06 -9.94 -31.89
N LEU A 422 -10.23 -10.21 -30.89
CA LEU A 422 -10.57 -10.01 -29.48
C LEU A 422 -10.88 -8.55 -29.13
N LEU A 423 -10.31 -7.57 -29.87
CA LEU A 423 -10.64 -6.14 -29.71
C LEU A 423 -12.11 -5.83 -30.01
N ASN A 424 -12.82 -6.70 -30.74
CA ASN A 424 -14.27 -6.52 -30.99
C ASN A 424 -15.13 -6.72 -29.75
N LYS A 425 -14.57 -7.28 -28.66
CA LYS A 425 -15.24 -7.39 -27.36
C LYS A 425 -15.27 -6.08 -26.58
N ILE A 426 -14.43 -5.11 -26.96
CA ILE A 426 -14.38 -3.79 -26.32
C ILE A 426 -15.61 -2.99 -26.77
N LYS A 427 -16.44 -2.61 -25.80
CA LYS A 427 -17.78 -2.03 -26.05
C LYS A 427 -17.72 -0.56 -26.43
N ASN A 428 -16.84 0.20 -25.79
CA ASN A 428 -16.78 1.65 -25.92
C ASN A 428 -15.42 2.12 -26.43
N TRP A 429 -15.45 3.08 -27.34
CA TRP A 429 -14.27 3.69 -27.96
C TRP A 429 -14.39 5.21 -27.96
N VAL A 430 -13.25 5.86 -27.76
CA VAL A 430 -12.97 7.27 -28.08
C VAL A 430 -11.73 7.29 -28.95
N THR A 431 -11.91 7.64 -30.22
CA THR A 431 -10.86 7.63 -31.25
C THR A 431 -10.40 9.05 -31.55
N ARG A 432 -9.37 9.20 -32.38
CA ARG A 432 -8.83 10.52 -32.72
C ARG A 432 -9.88 11.49 -33.24
N GLU A 433 -10.90 10.99 -33.93
CA GLU A 433 -11.96 11.78 -34.55
C GLU A 433 -12.97 12.36 -33.55
N ASP A 434 -13.00 11.86 -32.30
CA ASP A 434 -14.00 12.27 -31.29
C ASP A 434 -13.67 13.58 -30.55
N TYR A 435 -12.45 14.11 -30.71
CA TYR A 435 -11.98 15.28 -29.96
C TYR A 435 -11.02 16.16 -30.76
N THR A 436 -10.82 17.41 -30.30
CA THR A 436 -10.05 18.41 -31.05
C THR A 436 -8.55 18.29 -30.80
N TYR A 437 -8.14 18.36 -29.54
CA TYR A 437 -6.75 18.43 -29.11
C TYR A 437 -6.25 17.06 -28.63
N SER A 438 -5.16 16.58 -29.23
CA SER A 438 -4.52 15.33 -28.84
C SER A 438 -3.81 15.41 -27.48
N LYS A 439 -3.53 14.24 -26.91
CA LYS A 439 -2.64 14.09 -25.74
C LYS A 439 -1.36 14.91 -25.99
N PRO A 440 -0.89 15.72 -25.01
CA PRO A 440 -1.18 15.66 -23.58
C PRO A 440 -2.43 16.42 -23.12
N CYS A 441 -3.24 16.99 -24.03
CA CYS A 441 -4.51 17.60 -23.64
C CYS A 441 -5.45 16.54 -23.03
N GLY A 442 -6.14 16.87 -21.93
CA GLY A 442 -7.07 15.97 -21.24
C GLY A 442 -8.44 15.79 -21.90
N GLU A 443 -8.71 16.51 -23.00
CA GLU A 443 -10.03 16.54 -23.67
C GLU A 443 -10.58 15.14 -23.98
N CYS A 444 -9.75 14.24 -24.49
CA CYS A 444 -10.16 12.88 -24.85
C CYS A 444 -10.67 12.06 -23.65
N TYR A 445 -9.99 12.15 -22.49
CA TYR A 445 -10.41 11.45 -21.27
C TYR A 445 -11.60 12.14 -20.60
N GLU A 446 -11.68 13.46 -20.62
CA GLU A 446 -12.88 14.17 -20.14
C GLU A 446 -14.13 13.82 -20.96
N PHE A 447 -13.99 13.77 -22.29
CA PHE A 447 -15.05 13.32 -23.19
C PHE A 447 -15.47 11.88 -22.91
N ALA A 448 -14.50 10.98 -22.76
CA ALA A 448 -14.75 9.58 -22.43
C ALA A 448 -15.50 9.42 -21.10
N LYS A 449 -15.12 10.19 -20.07
CA LYS A 449 -15.81 10.22 -18.78
C LYS A 449 -17.23 10.75 -18.93
N GLN A 450 -17.43 11.88 -19.59
CA GLN A 450 -18.78 12.45 -19.81
C GLN A 450 -19.73 11.48 -20.52
N LYS A 451 -19.21 10.66 -21.43
CA LYS A 451 -20.02 9.78 -22.28
C LYS A 451 -20.30 8.41 -21.67
N TYR A 452 -19.35 7.83 -20.94
CA TYR A 452 -19.41 6.40 -20.56
C TYR A 452 -19.34 6.14 -19.05
N TYR A 453 -18.97 7.13 -18.23
CA TYR A 453 -18.98 6.97 -16.77
C TYR A 453 -20.41 6.97 -16.24
N ASN A 454 -20.75 5.96 -15.42
CA ASN A 454 -22.12 5.74 -14.92
C ASN A 454 -22.22 5.87 -13.39
N GLY A 455 -21.24 6.50 -12.73
CA GLY A 455 -21.25 6.72 -11.29
C GLY A 455 -20.49 5.66 -10.48
N GLU A 456 -19.60 4.91 -11.14
CA GLU A 456 -18.72 3.95 -10.49
C GLU A 456 -17.85 4.61 -9.41
N GLU A 457 -17.63 3.92 -8.28
CA GLU A 457 -16.87 4.49 -7.16
C GLU A 457 -15.41 4.83 -7.53
N THR A 458 -14.82 4.05 -8.43
CA THR A 458 -13.42 4.18 -8.84
C THR A 458 -13.29 4.29 -10.35
N ILE A 459 -12.48 5.23 -10.82
CA ILE A 459 -12.06 5.33 -12.22
C ILE A 459 -10.60 4.89 -12.29
N ILE A 460 -10.27 3.85 -13.06
CA ILE A 460 -8.90 3.40 -13.25
C ILE A 460 -8.43 3.79 -14.66
N GLY A 461 -7.38 4.61 -14.70
CA GLY A 461 -6.68 4.96 -15.92
C GLY A 461 -5.54 4.00 -16.22
N ILE A 462 -5.39 3.55 -17.46
CA ILE A 462 -4.26 2.73 -17.91
C ILE A 462 -3.62 3.39 -19.12
N GLU A 463 -2.33 3.67 -19.01
CA GLU A 463 -1.53 4.41 -19.98
C GLU A 463 -0.11 3.83 -20.07
N ASN A 464 0.72 4.33 -20.99
CA ASN A 464 2.11 3.90 -21.13
C ASN A 464 3.10 5.08 -21.27
N THR A 465 2.59 6.31 -21.49
CA THR A 465 3.45 7.49 -21.76
C THR A 465 3.25 8.64 -20.76
N MET A 466 4.23 9.55 -20.70
CA MET A 466 4.12 10.81 -19.94
C MET A 466 3.07 11.75 -20.51
N SER A 467 2.87 11.73 -21.84
CA SER A 467 1.83 12.50 -22.52
C SER A 467 0.44 12.02 -22.09
N GLY A 468 0.27 10.70 -22.08
CA GLY A 468 -0.89 10.01 -21.54
C GLY A 468 -1.19 10.31 -20.08
N PHE A 469 -0.19 10.15 -19.21
CA PHE A 469 -0.28 10.56 -17.81
C PHE A 469 -0.73 12.02 -17.66
N SER A 470 -0.15 12.93 -18.45
CA SER A 470 -0.50 14.36 -18.39
C SER A 470 -1.94 14.64 -18.81
N SER A 471 -2.48 13.83 -19.71
CA SER A 471 -3.86 13.91 -20.21
C SER A 471 -4.87 13.37 -19.19
N ILE A 472 -4.57 12.24 -18.53
CA ILE A 472 -5.51 11.54 -17.65
C ILE A 472 -5.48 11.99 -16.17
N LYS A 473 -4.37 12.57 -15.69
CA LYS A 473 -4.16 12.89 -14.25
C LYS A 473 -5.18 13.84 -13.60
N ASN A 474 -5.94 14.59 -14.39
CA ASN A 474 -6.99 15.46 -13.87
C ASN A 474 -8.36 14.76 -13.84
N VAL A 475 -8.47 13.58 -14.46
CA VAL A 475 -9.70 12.78 -14.58
C VAL A 475 -9.80 11.75 -13.46
N THR A 476 -8.65 11.14 -13.10
CA THR A 476 -8.52 10.17 -11.99
C THR A 476 -7.14 10.23 -11.33
N ASP A 477 -7.08 9.89 -10.05
CA ASP A 477 -5.85 9.67 -9.28
C ASP A 477 -5.32 8.22 -9.44
N CYS A 478 -6.19 7.25 -9.72
CA CYS A 478 -5.83 5.83 -9.88
C CYS A 478 -5.31 5.54 -11.29
N ILE A 479 -4.01 5.76 -11.52
CA ILE A 479 -3.38 5.63 -12.83
C ILE A 479 -2.34 4.52 -12.81
N TYR A 480 -2.52 3.55 -13.69
CA TYR A 480 -1.53 2.53 -14.04
C TYR A 480 -0.75 2.97 -15.27
N ILE A 481 0.57 2.82 -15.19
CA ILE A 481 1.46 3.00 -16.33
C ILE A 481 2.11 1.65 -16.65
N VAL A 482 1.78 1.13 -17.84
CA VAL A 482 2.42 -0.03 -18.45
C VAL A 482 3.75 0.42 -19.03
N THR A 483 4.85 -0.06 -18.48
CA THR A 483 6.20 0.39 -18.86
C THR A 483 7.26 -0.65 -18.52
N ASP A 484 8.44 -0.52 -19.13
CA ASP A 484 9.63 -1.31 -18.80
C ASP A 484 10.66 -0.41 -18.11
N LYS A 485 11.35 -0.95 -17.09
CA LYS A 485 12.46 -0.30 -16.36
C LYS A 485 13.61 0.16 -17.26
N HIS A 486 13.70 -0.34 -18.49
CA HIS A 486 14.74 -0.02 -19.46
C HIS A 486 14.44 1.21 -20.33
N LEU A 487 13.22 1.76 -20.29
CA LEU A 487 12.83 2.95 -21.05
C LEU A 487 13.35 4.24 -20.38
N LYS A 488 13.82 5.25 -21.15
CA LYS A 488 14.45 6.44 -20.52
C LYS A 488 13.46 7.27 -19.72
N ASN A 489 12.19 7.26 -20.12
CA ASN A 489 11.11 7.96 -19.41
C ASN A 489 10.71 7.28 -18.08
N TYR A 490 11.22 6.09 -17.78
CA TYR A 490 10.88 5.34 -16.57
C TYR A 490 11.16 6.14 -15.29
N GLU A 491 12.32 6.78 -15.16
CA GLU A 491 12.64 7.56 -13.94
C GLU A 491 11.74 8.80 -13.79
N THR A 492 11.34 9.43 -14.89
CA THR A 492 10.38 10.54 -14.86
C THR A 492 9.00 10.06 -14.43
N LEU A 493 8.53 8.91 -14.93
CA LEU A 493 7.26 8.29 -14.52
C LEU A 493 7.29 7.84 -13.05
N LYS A 494 8.40 7.27 -12.60
CA LYS A 494 8.69 6.89 -11.21
C LYS A 494 8.76 8.07 -10.24
N SER A 495 8.80 9.31 -10.74
CA SER A 495 8.64 10.51 -9.91
C SER A 495 7.18 10.89 -9.66
N LYS A 496 6.22 10.29 -10.37
CA LYS A 496 4.78 10.56 -10.24
C LYS A 496 4.13 9.67 -9.17
N ASP A 497 2.88 9.92 -8.83
CA ASP A 497 2.13 9.12 -7.86
C ASP A 497 1.23 8.15 -8.67
N VAL A 498 1.84 7.12 -9.27
CA VAL A 498 1.20 6.20 -10.24
C VAL A 498 1.59 4.74 -9.98
N TYR A 499 0.74 3.80 -10.36
CA TYR A 499 1.06 2.38 -10.32
C TYR A 499 1.93 2.01 -11.53
N LEU A 500 3.18 1.57 -11.32
CA LEU A 500 4.00 1.04 -12.41
C LEU A 500 3.83 -0.48 -12.52
N ILE A 501 3.52 -0.95 -13.73
CA ILE A 501 3.38 -2.37 -14.07
C ILE A 501 4.11 -2.69 -15.37
N ASN A 502 4.64 -3.90 -15.49
CA ASN A 502 5.21 -4.40 -16.75
C ASN A 502 4.13 -4.95 -17.68
N ASP A 503 3.10 -5.57 -17.11
CA ASP A 503 2.06 -6.26 -17.87
C ASP A 503 0.76 -6.38 -17.07
N PHE A 504 -0.33 -6.75 -17.76
CA PHE A 504 -1.67 -6.74 -17.17
C PHE A 504 -1.88 -7.79 -16.07
N SER A 505 -0.99 -8.79 -15.91
CA SER A 505 -1.10 -9.74 -14.78
C SER A 505 -0.90 -9.07 -13.42
N GLN A 506 -0.28 -7.89 -13.37
CA GLN A 506 -0.06 -7.14 -12.14
C GLN A 506 -1.23 -6.23 -11.74
N LEU A 507 -2.24 -6.05 -12.61
CA LEU A 507 -3.51 -5.41 -12.25
C LEU A 507 -4.34 -6.30 -11.34
N PHE A 508 -4.26 -7.61 -11.56
CA PHE A 508 -5.03 -8.59 -10.82
C PHE A 508 -4.32 -8.97 -9.53
N THR A 509 -5.08 -8.93 -8.44
CA THR A 509 -4.72 -9.65 -7.23
C THR A 509 -4.71 -11.13 -7.57
N GLN A 510 -3.51 -11.73 -7.59
CA GLN A 510 -3.45 -13.17 -7.40
C GLN A 510 -3.93 -13.40 -5.97
N ILE A 511 -4.94 -14.24 -5.80
CA ILE A 511 -5.26 -14.80 -4.50
C ILE A 511 -3.94 -15.37 -3.96
N VAL A 512 -3.31 -14.68 -3.01
CA VAL A 512 -2.61 -15.37 -1.93
C VAL A 512 -3.74 -16.16 -1.33
N ASN A 513 -3.84 -17.44 -1.68
CA ASN A 513 -4.91 -18.36 -1.31
C ASN A 513 -5.21 -18.21 0.18
N SER A 514 -6.07 -17.26 0.51
CA SER A 514 -6.44 -16.95 1.87
C SER A 514 -7.36 -18.06 2.30
N GLU A 515 -7.23 -18.46 3.56
CA GLU A 515 -8.01 -19.51 4.17
C GLU A 515 -9.53 -19.30 3.96
N GLU A 516 -9.97 -18.04 3.89
CA GLU A 516 -11.35 -17.60 3.64
C GLU A 516 -11.90 -18.03 2.27
N ASN A 517 -11.02 -18.34 1.31
CA ASN A 517 -11.37 -18.64 -0.07
C ASN A 517 -11.38 -20.13 -0.42
N ASN A 518 -11.03 -21.01 0.53
CA ASN A 518 -10.96 -22.46 0.34
C ASN A 518 -12.11 -23.17 1.06
N GLU A 519 -12.66 -24.24 0.47
CA GLU A 519 -13.82 -24.94 1.02
C GLU A 519 -13.44 -25.88 2.18
N PHE A 520 -12.27 -26.52 2.09
CA PHE A 520 -11.85 -27.57 3.02
C PHE A 520 -10.50 -27.30 3.71
N VAL A 521 -9.74 -26.27 3.33
CA VAL A 521 -8.36 -26.10 3.83
C VAL A 521 -8.27 -25.48 5.23
N SER A 522 -9.31 -24.82 5.70
CA SER A 522 -9.38 -24.41 7.10
C SER A 522 -9.87 -25.57 7.97
N SER A 523 -9.39 -25.65 9.22
CA SER A 523 -10.01 -26.51 10.23
C SER A 523 -11.52 -26.24 10.34
N ILE A 524 -11.92 -24.97 10.13
CA ILE A 524 -13.30 -24.50 10.02
C ILE A 524 -14.04 -25.06 8.80
N GLY A 525 -13.39 -25.13 7.63
CA GLY A 525 -13.95 -25.63 6.38
C GLY A 525 -14.22 -27.13 6.44
N ILE A 526 -13.25 -27.90 6.95
CA ILE A 526 -13.42 -29.34 7.21
C ILE A 526 -14.57 -29.56 8.21
N LEU A 527 -14.57 -28.84 9.31
CA LEU A 527 -15.62 -28.92 10.34
C LEU A 527 -17.00 -28.65 9.74
N LYS A 528 -17.15 -27.57 8.96
CA LYS A 528 -18.43 -27.21 8.31
C LYS A 528 -18.86 -28.18 7.21
N SER A 529 -17.92 -28.96 6.66
CA SER A 529 -18.24 -29.98 5.66
C SER A 529 -18.92 -31.23 6.26
N CYS A 530 -18.86 -31.40 7.58
CA CYS A 530 -19.43 -32.55 8.28
C CYS A 530 -20.92 -32.38 8.60
N SER A 531 -21.63 -33.49 8.79
CA SER A 531 -23.04 -33.51 9.22
C SER A 531 -23.23 -33.04 10.64
N VAL A 532 -22.37 -33.49 11.56
CA VAL A 532 -22.39 -33.13 12.99
C VAL A 532 -21.01 -32.64 13.41
N TYR A 533 -20.97 -31.55 14.18
CA TYR A 533 -19.76 -30.92 14.74
C TYR A 533 -20.13 -30.09 15.98
N SER A 534 -19.15 -29.60 16.74
CA SER A 534 -19.40 -28.80 17.95
C SER A 534 -19.89 -27.38 17.65
N ASN A 535 -20.87 -26.92 18.42
CA ASN A 535 -21.40 -25.56 18.35
C ASN A 535 -20.53 -24.52 19.11
N GLN A 536 -19.55 -24.96 19.90
CA GLN A 536 -18.59 -24.08 20.60
C GLN A 536 -17.19 -24.29 20.06
N ARG A 537 -16.48 -23.19 19.78
CA ARG A 537 -15.14 -23.21 19.19
C ARG A 537 -14.10 -23.01 20.28
N ASN A 538 -13.51 -24.11 20.74
CA ASN A 538 -12.32 -24.08 21.58
C ASN A 538 -11.24 -24.89 20.86
N SER A 539 -10.11 -24.26 20.55
CA SER A 539 -8.91 -25.00 20.17
C SER A 539 -8.41 -25.79 21.38
N SER A 540 -7.82 -26.97 21.14
CA SER A 540 -7.22 -27.81 22.18
C SER A 540 -8.18 -28.22 23.32
N ASP A 541 -9.46 -28.42 23.01
CA ASP A 541 -10.41 -28.96 23.98
C ASP A 541 -10.26 -30.49 24.04
N TYR A 542 -9.90 -31.01 25.22
CA TYR A 542 -9.72 -32.44 25.47
C TYR A 542 -11.04 -33.20 25.66
N TYR A 543 -12.17 -32.51 25.63
CA TYR A 543 -13.50 -33.08 25.88
C TYR A 543 -14.49 -32.74 24.77
N CYS A 544 -15.38 -33.66 24.44
CA CYS A 544 -16.45 -33.47 23.46
C CYS A 544 -17.56 -32.56 24.00
N ARG A 545 -17.30 -31.25 24.09
CA ARG A 545 -18.28 -30.26 24.54
C ARG A 545 -19.12 -29.72 23.37
N ALA A 546 -20.38 -29.42 23.66
CA ALA A 546 -21.33 -28.79 22.72
C ALA A 546 -21.54 -29.53 21.37
N TYR A 547 -21.32 -30.84 21.35
CA TYR A 547 -21.74 -31.72 20.26
C TYR A 547 -23.21 -32.14 20.46
N ASP A 548 -23.96 -32.18 19.37
CA ASP A 548 -25.33 -32.67 19.35
C ASP A 548 -25.35 -34.04 18.64
N PHE A 549 -24.91 -35.08 19.36
CA PHE A 549 -24.76 -36.42 18.80
C PHE A 549 -26.10 -37.06 18.40
N ASP A 550 -27.22 -36.60 18.97
CA ASP A 550 -28.56 -37.10 18.65
C ASP A 550 -28.98 -36.77 17.22
N LYS A 551 -28.34 -35.78 16.58
CA LYS A 551 -28.55 -35.45 15.16
C LYS A 551 -27.87 -36.42 14.19
N LEU A 552 -26.95 -37.26 14.66
CA LEU A 552 -26.15 -38.13 13.82
C LEU A 552 -26.97 -39.32 13.29
N LYS A 553 -27.10 -39.44 11.97
CA LYS A 553 -27.82 -40.54 11.30
C LYS A 553 -26.85 -41.53 10.65
N ASP A 554 -27.38 -42.67 10.22
CA ASP A 554 -26.58 -43.68 9.52
C ASP A 554 -26.01 -43.10 8.21
N GLY A 555 -24.69 -43.23 8.02
CA GLY A 555 -23.93 -42.68 6.89
C GLY A 555 -23.48 -41.22 7.05
N ASP A 556 -23.88 -40.52 8.10
CA ASP A 556 -23.47 -39.13 8.33
C ASP A 556 -21.96 -39.00 8.63
N SER A 557 -21.42 -37.79 8.43
CA SER A 557 -20.07 -37.44 8.84
C SER A 557 -20.06 -36.70 10.18
N LEU A 558 -19.19 -37.13 11.09
CA LEU A 558 -18.98 -36.53 12.40
C LEU A 558 -17.57 -35.95 12.49
N TYR A 559 -17.47 -34.65 12.77
CA TYR A 559 -16.19 -34.02 13.07
C TYR A 559 -15.86 -34.16 14.56
N ILE A 560 -14.63 -34.53 14.91
CA ILE A 560 -14.10 -34.51 16.28
C ILE A 560 -12.70 -33.87 16.29
N CYS A 561 -12.48 -32.91 17.18
CA CYS A 561 -11.13 -32.34 17.41
C CYS A 561 -10.15 -33.45 17.82
N VAL A 562 -8.92 -33.43 17.29
CA VAL A 562 -7.94 -34.49 17.54
C VAL A 562 -7.65 -34.64 19.04
N ASP A 563 -7.61 -33.55 19.79
CA ASP A 563 -7.32 -33.57 21.23
C ASP A 563 -8.49 -34.17 22.07
N ALA A 564 -9.70 -34.21 21.52
CA ALA A 564 -10.90 -34.79 22.16
C ALA A 564 -11.16 -36.25 21.78
N ILE A 565 -10.31 -36.86 20.94
CA ILE A 565 -10.59 -38.18 20.33
C ILE A 565 -10.69 -39.32 21.36
N GLU A 566 -9.92 -39.24 22.44
CA GLU A 566 -9.95 -40.22 23.53
C GLU A 566 -11.26 -40.12 24.34
N ASP A 567 -11.68 -38.90 24.69
CA ASP A 567 -12.96 -38.66 25.35
C ASP A 567 -14.12 -39.18 24.49
N PHE A 568 -14.08 -38.89 23.18
CA PHE A 568 -15.04 -39.42 22.22
C PHE A 568 -15.13 -40.96 22.26
N ALA A 569 -13.98 -41.63 22.15
CA ALA A 569 -13.88 -43.08 22.15
C ALA A 569 -14.42 -43.71 23.44
N ASN A 570 -14.08 -43.13 24.59
CA ASN A 570 -14.37 -43.71 25.89
C ASN A 570 -15.81 -43.45 26.35
N ASN A 571 -16.32 -42.24 26.12
CA ASN A 571 -17.53 -41.74 26.77
C ASN A 571 -18.73 -41.62 25.82
N HIS A 572 -18.52 -41.48 24.51
CA HIS A 572 -19.61 -41.15 23.58
C HIS A 572 -19.88 -42.26 22.56
N LEU A 573 -18.82 -42.84 21.97
CA LEU A 573 -18.94 -43.83 20.89
C LEU A 573 -19.82 -45.04 21.25
N LYS A 574 -19.76 -45.50 22.50
CA LYS A 574 -20.53 -46.67 22.97
C LYS A 574 -22.04 -46.44 22.92
N ASN A 575 -22.50 -45.20 23.10
CA ASN A 575 -23.92 -44.84 23.17
C ASN A 575 -24.55 -44.54 21.79
N MET A 576 -23.75 -44.49 20.73
CA MET A 576 -24.25 -44.20 19.38
C MET A 576 -24.95 -45.41 18.75
N ASN A 577 -26.09 -45.20 18.08
CA ASN A 577 -26.86 -46.29 17.45
C ASN A 577 -26.80 -46.30 15.91
N CYS A 578 -25.91 -45.50 15.32
CA CYS A 578 -25.73 -45.36 13.88
C CYS A 578 -24.27 -45.64 13.48
N LYS A 579 -24.06 -45.97 12.20
CA LYS A 579 -22.75 -46.02 11.57
C LYS A 579 -22.45 -44.69 10.90
N PHE A 580 -21.24 -44.17 11.03
CA PHE A 580 -20.87 -42.85 10.54
C PHE A 580 -19.44 -42.80 10.01
N VAL A 581 -19.13 -41.76 9.25
CA VAL A 581 -17.77 -41.40 8.86
C VAL A 581 -17.19 -40.44 9.90
N LEU A 582 -16.04 -40.79 10.46
CA LEU A 582 -15.33 -39.93 11.39
C LEU A 582 -14.40 -39.00 10.62
N VAL A 583 -14.36 -37.74 11.00
CA VAL A 583 -13.40 -36.75 10.49
C VAL A 583 -12.73 -36.09 11.69
N SER A 584 -11.40 -36.01 11.71
CA SER A 584 -10.68 -35.33 12.80
C SER A 584 -9.62 -34.36 12.31
N GLY A 585 -9.64 -33.16 12.89
CA GLY A 585 -8.73 -32.06 12.61
C GLY A 585 -8.42 -31.26 13.88
N ASP A 586 -7.65 -30.18 13.73
CA ASP A 586 -7.37 -29.21 14.81
C ASP A 586 -6.73 -29.87 16.06
N GLY A 587 -5.41 -30.10 16.01
CA GLY A 587 -4.67 -30.64 17.16
C GLY A 587 -3.16 -30.74 16.93
N ASP A 588 -2.41 -30.58 18.01
CA ASP A 588 -0.94 -30.49 18.03
C ASP A 588 -0.22 -31.85 17.99
N LYS A 589 -0.96 -32.94 18.20
CA LYS A 589 -0.44 -34.31 18.29
C LYS A 589 -1.08 -35.22 17.25
N THR A 590 -0.50 -36.39 17.08
CA THR A 590 -1.08 -37.45 16.25
C THR A 590 -2.22 -38.12 17.02
N PRO A 591 -3.33 -38.56 16.40
CA PRO A 591 -4.45 -39.15 17.13
C PRO A 591 -4.05 -40.35 18.00
N GLU A 592 -3.11 -41.19 17.54
CA GLU A 592 -2.58 -42.32 18.30
C GLU A 592 -1.86 -41.94 19.61
N TYR A 593 -1.46 -40.67 19.77
CA TYR A 593 -0.86 -40.16 21.02
C TYR A 593 -1.84 -40.21 22.20
N TYR A 594 -3.14 -40.05 21.92
CA TYR A 594 -4.19 -39.99 22.94
C TYR A 594 -4.75 -41.35 23.34
N PHE A 595 -4.17 -42.44 22.84
CA PHE A 595 -4.57 -43.79 23.21
C PHE A 595 -3.46 -44.45 24.04
N HIS A 596 -3.84 -45.26 25.04
CA HIS A 596 -2.89 -45.91 25.93
C HIS A 596 -1.83 -46.76 25.21
N ASN A 597 -2.21 -47.39 24.10
CA ASN A 597 -1.32 -48.16 23.24
C ASN A 597 -1.88 -48.30 21.81
N ILE A 598 -1.06 -48.77 20.89
CA ILE A 598 -1.44 -48.96 19.48
C ILE A 598 -2.61 -49.93 19.30
N GLU A 599 -2.75 -50.94 20.16
CA GLU A 599 -3.84 -51.92 20.07
C GLU A 599 -5.19 -51.27 20.39
N SER A 600 -5.24 -50.43 21.43
CA SER A 600 -6.45 -49.65 21.76
C SER A 600 -6.83 -48.67 20.66
N PHE A 601 -5.85 -48.07 19.98
CA PHE A 601 -6.08 -47.22 18.81
C PHE A 601 -6.63 -48.03 17.61
N LEU A 602 -6.06 -49.20 17.31
CA LEU A 602 -6.55 -50.06 16.23
C LEU A 602 -7.96 -50.59 16.52
N ASN A 603 -8.24 -50.97 17.77
CA ASN A 603 -9.58 -51.39 18.19
C ASN A 603 -10.61 -50.26 18.04
N PHE A 604 -10.22 -49.02 18.32
CA PHE A 604 -11.06 -47.85 18.05
C PHE A 604 -11.38 -47.73 16.56
N ILE A 605 -10.37 -47.79 15.68
CA ILE A 605 -10.57 -47.69 14.22
C ILE A 605 -11.46 -48.83 13.70
N GLU A 606 -11.31 -50.04 14.23
CA GLU A 606 -12.08 -51.21 13.79
C GLU A 606 -13.51 -51.27 14.35
N CYS A 607 -13.91 -50.31 15.19
CA CYS A 607 -15.29 -50.19 15.66
C CYS A 607 -16.29 -50.29 14.49
N GLU A 608 -17.31 -51.14 14.64
CA GLU A 608 -18.32 -51.38 13.59
C GLU A 608 -19.17 -50.15 13.26
N LYS A 609 -19.20 -49.17 14.19
CA LYS A 609 -19.90 -47.89 14.01
C LYS A 609 -19.09 -46.91 13.15
N ILE A 610 -17.78 -47.06 13.07
CA ILE A 610 -16.93 -46.22 12.22
C ILE A 610 -16.83 -46.89 10.84
N ILE A 611 -17.48 -46.26 9.86
CA ILE A 611 -17.46 -46.68 8.44
C ILE A 611 -16.05 -46.45 7.89
N HIS A 612 -15.55 -45.23 8.06
CA HIS A 612 -14.22 -44.79 7.66
C HIS A 612 -13.81 -43.58 8.51
N TRP A 613 -12.51 -43.35 8.67
CA TRP A 613 -11.96 -42.21 9.39
C TRP A 613 -11.01 -41.41 8.49
N TYR A 614 -11.29 -40.12 8.34
CA TYR A 614 -10.40 -39.13 7.73
C TYR A 614 -9.72 -38.31 8.81
N CYS A 615 -8.40 -38.41 8.96
CA CYS A 615 -7.68 -37.74 10.04
C CYS A 615 -6.48 -36.93 9.54
N ILE A 616 -6.17 -35.83 10.23
CA ILE A 616 -4.85 -35.21 10.12
C ILE A 616 -3.82 -35.95 10.99
N ASN A 617 -2.53 -35.71 10.72
CA ASN A 617 -1.40 -36.02 11.60
C ASN A 617 -1.14 -37.50 11.98
N SER A 618 -1.90 -38.51 11.52
CA SER A 618 -1.61 -39.92 11.89
C SER A 618 -0.46 -40.52 11.08
N ARG A 619 0.28 -41.45 11.71
CA ARG A 619 1.32 -42.27 11.06
C ARG A 619 0.89 -43.70 10.77
N VAL A 620 -0.29 -44.09 11.23
CA VAL A 620 -0.78 -45.46 11.14
C VAL A 620 -1.44 -45.67 9.77
N LYS A 621 -1.11 -46.79 9.10
CA LYS A 621 -1.80 -47.21 7.88
C LYS A 621 -2.87 -48.23 8.24
N HIS A 622 -4.11 -47.95 7.87
CA HIS A 622 -5.24 -48.86 8.11
C HIS A 622 -6.28 -48.75 6.99
N LYS A 623 -6.98 -49.85 6.67
CA LYS A 623 -7.96 -49.89 5.56
C LYS A 623 -9.14 -48.92 5.75
N LYS A 624 -9.52 -48.65 7.01
CA LYS A 624 -10.57 -47.69 7.41
C LYS A 624 -10.04 -46.29 7.74
N LEU A 625 -8.76 -46.00 7.46
CA LEU A 625 -8.13 -44.73 7.82
C LEU A 625 -7.51 -44.08 6.59
N THR A 626 -7.93 -42.86 6.27
CA THR A 626 -7.31 -42.02 5.25
C THR A 626 -6.72 -40.79 5.93
N ILE A 627 -5.41 -40.59 5.74
CA ILE A 627 -4.75 -39.37 6.17
C ILE A 627 -5.09 -38.27 5.17
N ILE A 628 -5.72 -37.20 5.64
CA ILE A 628 -6.04 -36.03 4.82
C ILE A 628 -4.90 -35.00 4.94
N PRO A 629 -4.64 -34.21 3.87
CA PRO A 629 -3.65 -33.14 3.92
C PRO A 629 -4.02 -32.13 5.01
N TYR A 630 -3.01 -31.39 5.47
CA TYR A 630 -3.12 -30.43 6.57
C TYR A 630 -4.31 -29.47 6.38
N GLY A 631 -4.90 -29.01 7.49
CA GLY A 631 -5.74 -27.82 7.51
C GLY A 631 -4.98 -26.76 8.31
N LEU A 632 -4.85 -25.55 7.78
CA LEU A 632 -3.98 -24.49 8.30
C LEU A 632 -4.17 -24.23 9.81
N ASP A 633 -3.30 -24.76 10.66
CA ASP A 633 -3.00 -24.13 11.94
C ASP A 633 -1.73 -23.28 11.78
N TYR A 634 -1.91 -21.96 11.91
CA TYR A 634 -0.90 -20.90 11.81
C TYR A 634 0.28 -21.12 12.75
N HIS A 635 0.07 -21.82 13.88
CA HIS A 635 1.11 -22.10 14.86
C HIS A 635 2.25 -22.95 14.29
N THR A 636 1.95 -23.90 13.41
CA THR A 636 2.95 -24.85 12.88
C THR A 636 3.92 -24.22 11.87
N MET A 637 3.49 -23.18 11.13
CA MET A 637 4.40 -22.44 10.24
C MET A 637 5.32 -21.47 10.98
N SER A 638 4.92 -21.00 12.16
CA SER A 638 5.73 -20.06 12.97
C SER A 638 6.93 -20.72 13.65
N PHE A 639 6.95 -22.06 13.76
CA PHE A 639 7.99 -22.84 14.43
C PHE A 639 9.00 -23.50 13.48
N GLY A 640 9.44 -22.83 12.41
CA GLY A 640 10.75 -23.04 11.75
C GLY A 640 11.26 -24.46 11.44
N GLY A 641 10.41 -25.47 11.35
CA GLY A 641 10.80 -26.87 11.19
C GLY A 641 9.74 -27.68 10.44
N VAL A 642 10.18 -28.62 9.59
CA VAL A 642 9.28 -29.54 8.90
C VAL A 642 8.64 -30.46 9.96
N PRO A 643 7.30 -30.50 10.08
CA PRO A 643 6.63 -31.40 11.02
C PRO A 643 7.03 -32.85 10.76
N LYS A 644 7.21 -33.66 11.81
CA LYS A 644 7.64 -35.06 11.67
C LYS A 644 6.55 -35.99 11.08
N TRP A 645 5.47 -35.45 10.51
CA TRP A 645 4.27 -36.22 10.15
C TRP A 645 3.61 -35.78 8.83
N GLY A 646 4.25 -34.94 8.00
CA GLY A 646 3.76 -34.62 6.64
C GLY A 646 4.58 -33.55 5.92
N ASP A 647 4.33 -33.41 4.61
CA ASP A 647 4.96 -32.40 3.75
C ASP A 647 4.34 -31.00 3.94
N ILE A 648 5.15 -29.95 3.78
CA ILE A 648 4.67 -28.56 3.75
C ILE A 648 4.10 -28.29 2.35
N ILE A 649 2.78 -28.17 2.24
CA ILE A 649 2.05 -27.94 1.00
C ILE A 649 1.21 -26.66 1.08
N SER A 650 1.03 -25.96 -0.05
CA SER A 650 0.27 -24.70 -0.08
C SER A 650 -1.22 -24.92 0.22
N PRO A 651 -1.95 -23.89 0.72
CA PRO A 651 -3.40 -23.97 0.92
C PRO A 651 -4.15 -24.46 -0.33
N TYR A 652 -3.77 -23.99 -1.51
CA TYR A 652 -4.39 -24.40 -2.77
C TYR A 652 -4.17 -25.87 -3.11
N ASP A 653 -2.95 -26.37 -2.92
CA ASP A 653 -2.64 -27.78 -3.20
C ASP A 653 -3.36 -28.72 -2.23
N GLN A 654 -3.50 -28.29 -0.96
CA GLN A 654 -4.31 -28.98 0.04
C GLN A 654 -5.78 -29.06 -0.40
N GLU A 655 -6.37 -27.95 -0.85
CA GLU A 655 -7.75 -27.90 -1.35
C GLU A 655 -7.96 -28.87 -2.53
N LEU A 656 -7.03 -28.90 -3.49
CA LEU A 656 -7.09 -29.81 -4.64
C LEU A 656 -7.00 -31.28 -4.21
N LEU A 657 -6.15 -31.60 -3.23
CA LEU A 657 -6.04 -32.94 -2.68
C LEU A 657 -7.32 -33.36 -1.95
N LEU A 658 -7.91 -32.48 -1.13
CA LEU A 658 -9.17 -32.74 -0.42
C LEU A 658 -10.32 -32.94 -1.40
N LYS A 659 -10.41 -32.14 -2.47
CA LYS A 659 -11.39 -32.32 -3.56
C LYS A 659 -11.18 -33.64 -4.31
N LYS A 660 -9.93 -34.07 -4.53
CA LYS A 660 -9.64 -35.40 -5.11
C LYS A 660 -10.06 -36.53 -4.18
N ILE A 661 -9.88 -36.38 -2.86
CA ILE A 661 -10.32 -37.37 -1.87
C ILE A 661 -11.84 -37.47 -1.87
N LYS A 662 -12.55 -36.32 -1.85
CA LYS A 662 -14.01 -36.23 -2.00
C LYS A 662 -14.50 -36.96 -3.26
N ASN A 663 -13.91 -36.64 -4.42
CA ASN A 663 -14.36 -37.22 -5.68
C ASN A 663 -14.04 -38.71 -5.85
N LYS A 664 -13.09 -39.25 -5.09
CA LYS A 664 -12.73 -40.68 -5.12
C LYS A 664 -13.49 -41.52 -4.09
N GLN A 665 -14.08 -40.90 -3.07
CA GLN A 665 -14.65 -41.59 -1.92
C GLN A 665 -16.04 -41.06 -1.64
N ASN A 666 -17.06 -41.91 -1.79
CA ASN A 666 -18.47 -41.54 -1.71
C ASN A 666 -18.95 -41.00 -0.35
N HIS A 667 -18.08 -40.87 0.65
CA HIS A 667 -18.46 -40.54 2.02
C HIS A 667 -17.68 -39.36 2.64
N PHE A 668 -16.87 -38.62 1.86
CA PHE A 668 -16.11 -37.47 2.37
C PHE A 668 -16.76 -36.12 2.00
N GLY A 669 -17.33 -35.43 3.01
CA GLY A 669 -17.95 -34.11 2.87
C GLY A 669 -19.35 -34.13 2.25
N LYS A 670 -20.23 -33.18 2.63
CA LYS A 670 -21.58 -33.06 2.06
C LYS A 670 -21.56 -32.75 0.55
N GLU A 671 -22.48 -33.33 -0.21
CA GLU A 671 -22.89 -32.77 -1.50
C GLU A 671 -23.66 -31.47 -1.22
N LYS A 672 -23.26 -30.37 -1.88
CA LYS A 672 -23.91 -29.07 -1.74
C LYS A 672 -24.97 -28.89 -2.80
#